data_AF-A0AA52H9K5-F1
#
_entry.id   AF-A0AA52H9K5-F1
#
_cell.length_a   1.000
_cell.length_b   1.000
_cell.length_c   1.000
_cell.angle_alpha   90.00
_cell.angle_beta   90.00
_cell.angle_gamma   90.00
#
_symmetry.space_group_name_H-M   'P 1'
#
loop_
_entity.id
_entity.type
_entity.pdbx_description
1 polymer ?
#
loop_
_entity_poly.entity_id
_entity_poly.type
_entity_poly.pdbx_seq_one_letter_code
_entity_poly.pdbx_strand_id
1 'polypeptide(L)'
;MHLLGRVAFLYICASLMFIFAAVTVTAQDAPPNTADTDIDRRVESLKTKHKNLKSDVDSVLKRLIVERTKVLADMQRQTREAMAEWENDPNYLNGKGLKAALFNAEAVAEGYGFDVNKLRQLYTLSKEMILGLEMVNKCGVGSPQLDAIGKSVDTVSKTAKGAMEAFGLAANEEERLACVQTEKLNLYREVNRAYIYALTADSAKDAAIGFRRFAGYIQDQSGRDADRLVQNAEQMAEDQDTVMILFEMTPVIGELIDLYRLGTGNDILGEKMNEFDRALTGVLLFTPAIAEQLFKRYPQVFHGMNDFLRETMYPQGGFFDSLIIRSGQELAVIKDKAREIWAYIEPIGTGLGSRVGTRVRTVAGESVEAINRRMQNMSTYSWTRARAIEESNIIPEHMTAMMNVAESQQIVIMLRPFNKMGKQAMQEAVDLAKVSGDWIATKWMDVKPKSAANPILGAGIPVDPSLSKFDVEMSKAIESGSAEAIASVQAKITKMETTMAELFAMRDAKGNPLVGRMVATHKETRGNVVINHQILWATEPSGKKVMGILDDAGDLIDPATGLKYDVDVTTARAVEILTDPHGTKILPDYDTFAVGSKSISGDGVRTASGELIDETTVSVTGLGNIDRRNLDAMTDINNEIIRTTGVKGDLVHHGAANAWIEPPDYPITVIMPGNKVISIPEGPASNRAMWIQEEFHRQTQLGNKGFIPHPSWGWPEYDPRFGYKTQAEKAVMGGGQ
;
A
#
# COMPACT_ATOMS: atom_id res chain seq x y z
N MET A 1 4.22 -5.24 91.71
CA MET A 1 4.45 -5.66 90.31
C MET A 1 4.59 -4.50 89.30
N HIS A 2 4.73 -3.23 89.73
CA HIS A 2 4.95 -2.08 88.84
C HIS A 2 6.36 -1.45 88.91
N LEU A 3 7.29 -2.02 89.70
CA LEU A 3 8.65 -1.49 89.84
C LEU A 3 9.69 -2.21 88.96
N LEU A 4 9.43 -3.46 88.53
CA LEU A 4 10.32 -4.23 87.67
C LEU A 4 10.26 -3.82 86.19
N GLY A 5 9.12 -3.28 85.72
CA GLY A 5 8.97 -2.80 84.33
C GLY A 5 9.67 -1.47 84.04
N ARG A 6 9.83 -0.60 85.05
CA ARG A 6 10.47 0.72 84.86
C ARG A 6 11.99 0.64 84.82
N VAL A 7 12.59 -0.33 85.51
CA VAL A 7 14.06 -0.54 85.49
C VAL A 7 14.50 -1.22 84.19
N ALA A 8 13.69 -2.13 83.64
CA ALA A 8 13.97 -2.73 82.33
C ALA A 8 13.86 -1.72 81.18
N PHE A 9 12.89 -0.81 81.24
CA PHE A 9 12.72 0.22 80.21
C PHE A 9 13.86 1.27 80.24
N LEU A 10 14.32 1.66 81.43
CA LEU A 10 15.48 2.56 81.57
C LEU A 10 16.79 1.92 81.09
N TYR A 11 16.98 0.61 81.31
CA TYR A 11 18.15 -0.10 80.78
C TYR A 11 18.10 -0.26 79.25
N ILE A 12 16.92 -0.50 78.67
CA ILE A 12 16.77 -0.59 77.20
C ILE A 12 16.99 0.79 76.55
N CYS A 13 16.45 1.87 77.13
CA CYS A 13 16.67 3.22 76.61
C CYS A 13 18.11 3.70 76.79
N ALA A 14 18.78 3.37 77.90
CA ALA A 14 20.19 3.71 78.11
C ALA A 14 21.12 2.90 77.19
N SER A 15 20.79 1.64 76.89
CA SER A 15 21.54 0.80 75.94
C SER A 15 21.38 1.28 74.50
N LEU A 16 20.18 1.74 74.12
CA LEU A 16 19.91 2.35 72.81
C LEU A 16 20.60 3.71 72.64
N MET A 17 20.69 4.52 73.70
CA MET A 17 21.48 5.76 73.64
C MET A 17 22.99 5.51 73.56
N PHE A 18 23.52 4.46 74.19
CA PHE A 18 24.94 4.11 74.06
C PHE A 18 25.29 3.53 72.68
N ILE A 19 24.37 2.82 72.01
CA ILE A 19 24.57 2.39 70.62
C ILE A 19 24.52 3.60 69.66
N PHE A 20 23.74 4.64 69.94
CA PHE A 20 23.73 5.88 69.15
C PHE A 20 24.90 6.84 69.47
N ALA A 21 25.45 6.81 70.68
CA ALA A 21 26.55 7.68 71.10
C ALA A 21 27.95 7.11 70.84
N ALA A 22 28.08 5.81 70.50
CA ALA A 22 29.34 5.19 70.10
C ALA A 22 29.61 5.20 68.58
N VAL A 23 28.74 5.84 67.78
CA VAL A 23 28.97 6.10 66.33
C VAL A 23 29.10 7.60 66.06
N THR A 24 29.77 8.32 66.96
CA THR A 24 30.17 9.73 66.76
C THR A 24 31.67 9.91 66.90
N VAL A 25 32.44 8.97 66.35
CA VAL A 25 33.87 9.17 66.05
C VAL A 25 34.12 8.77 64.60
N THR A 26 34.48 9.79 63.81
CA THR A 26 34.96 9.79 62.41
C THR A 26 34.02 9.27 61.32
N ALA A 27 32.93 9.99 61.05
CA ALA A 27 32.41 10.11 59.68
C ALA A 27 33.17 11.27 58.99
N GLN A 28 34.40 10.95 58.58
CA GLN A 28 35.15 11.71 57.60
C GLN A 28 34.36 11.64 56.28
N ASP A 29 34.04 12.78 55.69
CA ASP A 29 33.35 12.98 54.39
C ASP A 29 33.05 11.70 53.61
N ALA A 30 31.94 11.03 53.94
CA ALA A 30 31.37 10.04 53.04
C ALA A 30 30.68 10.84 51.92
N PRO A 31 31.15 10.75 50.67
CA PRO A 31 30.52 11.46 49.56
C PRO A 31 29.03 11.10 49.50
N PRO A 32 28.15 12.04 49.13
CA PRO A 32 26.71 11.79 49.04
C PRO A 32 26.49 10.50 48.24
N ASN A 33 25.76 9.57 48.85
CA ASN A 33 25.56 8.22 48.35
C ASN A 33 25.10 8.32 46.88
N THR A 34 26.01 8.04 45.94
CA THR A 34 25.83 8.35 44.52
C THR A 34 24.63 7.63 43.91
N ALA A 35 24.13 6.59 44.59
CA ALA A 35 22.95 5.83 44.23
C ALA A 35 21.65 6.65 44.28
N ASP A 36 21.43 7.50 45.29
CA ASP A 36 20.20 8.31 45.37
C ASP A 36 20.19 9.41 44.31
N THR A 37 21.35 10.03 44.05
CA THR A 37 21.47 11.02 42.97
C THR A 37 21.30 10.43 41.56
N ASP A 38 21.57 9.14 41.37
CA ASP A 38 21.36 8.46 40.09
C ASP A 38 19.89 8.09 39.88
N ILE A 39 19.18 7.69 40.94
CA ILE A 39 17.74 7.43 40.89
C ILE A 39 16.98 8.72 40.60
N ASP A 40 17.29 9.82 41.29
CA ASP A 40 16.62 11.11 41.06
C ASP A 40 16.90 11.66 39.65
N ARG A 41 18.13 11.51 39.14
CA ARG A 41 18.44 11.86 37.73
C ARG A 41 17.67 11.00 36.75
N ARG A 42 17.52 9.70 37.01
CA ARG A 42 16.74 8.80 36.14
C ARG A 42 15.26 9.15 36.15
N VAL A 43 14.69 9.46 37.31
CA VAL A 43 13.29 9.90 37.44
C VAL A 43 13.08 11.22 36.69
N GLU A 44 13.98 12.19 36.84
CA GLU A 44 13.85 13.48 36.15
C GLU A 44 14.06 13.37 34.64
N SER A 45 14.99 12.50 34.20
CA SER A 45 15.16 12.12 32.79
C SER A 45 13.90 11.46 32.23
N LEU A 46 13.26 10.56 33.00
CA LEU A 46 12.01 9.92 32.57
C LEU A 46 10.83 10.89 32.50
N LYS A 47 10.70 11.82 33.45
CA LYS A 47 9.70 12.90 33.39
C LYS A 47 9.91 13.79 32.17
N THR A 48 11.16 14.16 31.89
CA THR A 48 11.52 14.96 30.71
C THR A 48 11.19 14.20 29.42
N LYS A 49 11.55 12.92 29.33
CA LYS A 49 11.19 12.06 28.19
C LYS A 49 9.68 11.92 28.02
N HIS A 50 8.93 11.76 29.10
CA HIS A 50 7.47 11.69 29.07
C HIS A 50 6.85 13.02 28.59
N LYS A 51 7.34 14.16 29.09
CA LYS A 51 6.89 15.49 28.65
C LYS A 51 7.18 15.73 27.17
N ASN A 52 8.37 15.35 26.70
CA ASN A 52 8.75 15.47 25.29
C ASN A 52 7.90 14.54 24.42
N LEU A 53 7.74 13.27 24.81
CA LEU A 53 6.89 12.31 24.09
C LEU A 53 5.44 12.81 24.00
N LYS A 54 4.90 13.39 25.09
CA LYS A 54 3.56 13.98 25.09
C LYS A 54 3.47 15.16 24.12
N SER A 55 4.43 16.08 24.16
CA SER A 55 4.50 17.22 23.23
C SER A 55 4.61 16.77 21.77
N ASP A 56 5.39 15.73 21.50
CA ASP A 56 5.56 15.17 20.16
C ASP A 56 4.28 14.48 19.68
N VAL A 57 3.61 13.71 20.55
CA VAL A 57 2.30 13.10 20.25
C VAL A 57 1.24 14.15 19.98
N ASP A 58 1.16 15.20 20.81
CA ASP A 58 0.21 16.31 20.63
C ASP A 58 0.49 17.07 19.32
N SER A 59 1.77 17.28 18.96
CA SER A 59 2.16 17.91 17.71
C SER A 59 1.81 17.04 16.49
N VAL A 60 2.10 15.73 16.55
CA VAL A 60 1.77 14.79 15.46
C VAL A 60 0.26 14.70 15.28
N LEU A 61 -0.50 14.62 16.37
CA LEU A 61 -1.95 14.54 16.32
C LEU A 61 -2.58 15.82 15.79
N LYS A 62 -2.08 17.01 16.19
CA LYS A 62 -2.49 18.29 15.59
C LYS A 62 -2.23 18.34 14.09
N ARG A 63 -1.05 17.89 13.64
CA ARG A 63 -0.74 17.80 12.20
C ARG A 63 -1.67 16.82 11.50
N LEU A 64 -1.93 15.65 12.09
CA LEU A 64 -2.82 14.64 11.54
C LEU A 64 -4.26 15.16 11.39
N ILE A 65 -4.74 15.93 12.37
CA ILE A 65 -6.05 16.58 12.29
C ILE A 65 -6.08 17.60 11.16
N VAL A 66 -5.09 18.48 11.05
CA VAL A 66 -5.00 19.48 9.97
C VAL A 66 -4.96 18.81 8.60
N GLU A 67 -4.13 17.78 8.42
CA GLU A 67 -4.05 17.03 7.15
C GLU A 67 -5.37 16.30 6.85
N ARG A 68 -6.00 15.68 7.85
CA ARG A 68 -7.30 15.03 7.66
C ARG A 68 -8.39 16.02 7.26
N THR A 69 -8.45 17.19 7.90
CA THR A 69 -9.38 18.27 7.53
C THR A 69 -9.14 18.73 6.10
N LYS A 70 -7.87 18.86 5.69
CA LYS A 70 -7.50 19.22 4.32
C LYS A 70 -7.95 18.17 3.30
N VAL A 71 -7.72 16.88 3.58
CA VAL A 71 -8.16 15.77 2.73
C VAL A 71 -9.68 15.75 2.60
N LEU A 72 -10.42 15.92 3.71
CA LEU A 72 -11.89 15.96 3.67
C LEU A 72 -12.40 17.16 2.85
N ALA A 73 -11.79 18.33 3.01
CA ALA A 73 -12.13 19.52 2.22
C ALA A 73 -11.84 19.34 0.73
N ASP A 74 -10.70 18.70 0.38
CA ASP A 74 -10.36 18.41 -1.01
C ASP A 74 -11.32 17.39 -1.63
N MET A 75 -11.68 16.32 -0.91
CA MET A 75 -12.67 15.33 -1.35
C MET A 75 -14.06 15.95 -1.54
N GLN A 76 -14.45 16.83 -0.62
CA GLN A 76 -15.71 17.57 -0.70
C GLN A 76 -15.73 18.49 -1.94
N ARG A 77 -14.65 19.27 -2.16
CA ARG A 77 -14.51 20.13 -3.34
C ARG A 77 -14.60 19.32 -4.63
N GLN A 78 -13.83 18.25 -4.76
CA GLN A 78 -13.85 17.37 -5.94
C GLN A 78 -15.24 16.77 -6.19
N THR A 79 -15.92 16.33 -5.12
CA THR A 79 -17.27 15.78 -5.25
C THR A 79 -18.24 16.85 -5.74
N ARG A 80 -18.18 18.08 -5.22
CA ARG A 80 -19.04 19.18 -5.67
C ARG A 80 -18.71 19.67 -7.07
N GLU A 81 -17.45 19.71 -7.47
CA GLU A 81 -17.02 20.04 -8.84
C GLU A 81 -17.61 19.01 -9.82
N ALA A 82 -17.50 17.72 -9.53
CA ALA A 82 -18.10 16.66 -10.34
C ALA A 82 -19.64 16.78 -10.42
N MET A 83 -20.29 17.21 -9.33
CA MET A 83 -21.72 17.47 -9.31
C MET A 83 -22.11 18.71 -10.12
N ALA A 84 -21.31 19.78 -10.08
CA ALA A 84 -21.54 20.99 -10.85
C ALA A 84 -21.35 20.73 -12.36
N GLU A 85 -20.36 19.93 -12.74
CA GLU A 85 -20.18 19.50 -14.14
C GLU A 85 -21.38 18.68 -14.63
N TRP A 86 -21.92 17.81 -13.78
CA TRP A 86 -23.14 17.07 -14.09
C TRP A 86 -24.39 17.93 -14.24
N GLU A 87 -24.52 18.98 -13.45
CA GLU A 87 -25.62 19.94 -13.60
C GLU A 87 -25.55 20.71 -14.92
N ASN A 88 -24.33 20.96 -15.42
CA ASN A 88 -24.11 21.68 -16.68
C ASN A 88 -24.20 20.76 -17.90
N ASP A 89 -23.94 19.46 -17.76
CA ASP A 89 -24.08 18.46 -18.82
C ASP A 89 -24.79 17.18 -18.30
N PRO A 90 -26.08 17.00 -18.63
CA PRO A 90 -26.86 15.81 -18.24
C PRO A 90 -26.28 14.47 -18.74
N ASN A 91 -25.36 14.48 -19.71
CA ASN A 91 -24.70 13.30 -20.26
C ASN A 91 -23.34 13.01 -19.58
N TYR A 92 -22.80 13.93 -18.80
CA TYR A 92 -21.46 13.85 -18.21
C TYR A 92 -21.32 12.73 -17.17
N LEU A 93 -22.32 12.59 -16.30
CA LEU A 93 -22.27 11.64 -15.18
C LEU A 93 -22.89 10.29 -15.57
N ASN A 94 -22.06 9.40 -16.14
CA ASN A 94 -22.42 8.01 -16.37
C ASN A 94 -22.49 7.21 -15.06
N GLY A 95 -22.98 5.95 -15.09
CA GLY A 95 -23.14 5.12 -13.89
C GLY A 95 -21.85 4.91 -13.07
N LYS A 96 -20.67 4.99 -13.70
CA LYS A 96 -19.37 4.93 -13.03
C LYS A 96 -19.06 6.24 -12.30
N GLY A 97 -19.30 7.39 -12.94
CA GLY A 97 -19.16 8.71 -12.33
C GLY A 97 -20.06 8.90 -11.11
N LEU A 98 -21.32 8.48 -11.21
CA LEU A 98 -22.25 8.52 -10.07
C LEU A 98 -21.77 7.67 -8.89
N LYS A 99 -21.30 6.45 -9.15
CA LYS A 99 -20.78 5.57 -8.10
C LYS A 99 -19.55 6.16 -7.40
N ALA A 100 -18.67 6.83 -8.15
CA ALA A 100 -17.52 7.52 -7.59
C ALA A 100 -17.94 8.74 -6.73
N ALA A 101 -18.87 9.55 -7.21
CA ALA A 101 -19.40 10.69 -6.46
C ALA A 101 -20.07 10.26 -5.15
N LEU A 102 -20.88 9.19 -5.18
CA LEU A 102 -21.49 8.61 -3.98
C LEU A 102 -20.44 8.07 -3.00
N PHE A 103 -19.44 7.35 -3.49
CA PHE A 103 -18.36 6.83 -2.63
C PHE A 103 -17.60 7.97 -1.93
N ASN A 104 -17.26 9.02 -2.67
CA ASN A 104 -16.57 10.18 -2.11
C ASN A 104 -17.46 10.94 -1.11
N ALA A 105 -18.75 11.12 -1.43
CA ALA A 105 -19.72 11.74 -0.53
C ALA A 105 -19.90 10.94 0.77
N GLU A 106 -19.98 9.61 0.69
CA GLU A 106 -20.04 8.72 1.86
C GLU A 106 -18.77 8.81 2.71
N ALA A 107 -17.60 8.91 2.09
CA ALA A 107 -16.33 9.06 2.81
C ALA A 107 -16.22 10.43 3.50
N VAL A 108 -16.72 11.51 2.88
CA VAL A 108 -16.85 12.83 3.50
C VAL A 108 -17.80 12.76 4.70
N ALA A 109 -18.97 12.12 4.54
CA ALA A 109 -19.93 11.93 5.61
C ALA A 109 -19.39 11.06 6.76
N GLU A 110 -18.61 10.02 6.47
CA GLU A 110 -17.89 9.24 7.49
C GLU A 110 -16.92 10.13 8.26
N GLY A 111 -16.21 11.01 7.55
CA GLY A 111 -15.34 12.03 8.14
C GLY A 111 -16.07 12.98 9.08
N TYR A 112 -17.35 13.30 8.80
CA TYR A 112 -18.22 14.09 9.65
C TYR A 112 -18.94 13.30 10.75
N GLY A 113 -18.71 11.98 10.83
CA GLY A 113 -19.24 11.12 11.88
C GLY A 113 -20.62 10.51 11.61
N PHE A 114 -21.10 10.56 10.36
CA PHE A 114 -22.33 9.87 9.97
C PHE A 114 -22.15 8.35 9.98
N ASP A 115 -23.24 7.61 10.24
CA ASP A 115 -23.28 6.15 10.09
C ASP A 115 -23.48 5.78 8.61
N VAL A 116 -22.36 5.54 7.91
CA VAL A 116 -22.34 5.23 6.47
C VAL A 116 -23.18 3.99 6.13
N ASN A 117 -23.29 3.01 7.03
CA ASN A 117 -24.08 1.81 6.76
C ASN A 117 -25.58 2.13 6.74
N LYS A 118 -26.06 2.97 7.68
CA LYS A 118 -27.44 3.47 7.65
C LYS A 118 -27.70 4.34 6.42
N LEU A 119 -26.73 5.18 6.06
CA LEU A 119 -26.81 6.01 4.86
C LEU A 119 -26.92 5.16 3.58
N ARG A 120 -26.12 4.10 3.45
CA ARG A 120 -26.21 3.15 2.33
C ARG A 120 -27.54 2.42 2.27
N GLN A 121 -28.07 1.99 3.42
CA GLN A 121 -29.39 1.37 3.49
C GLN A 121 -30.49 2.33 3.04
N LEU A 122 -30.46 3.59 3.51
CA LEU A 122 -31.37 4.65 3.08
C LEU A 122 -31.30 4.85 1.56
N TYR A 123 -30.09 4.90 1.02
CA TYR A 123 -29.85 5.05 -0.42
C TYR A 123 -30.39 3.86 -1.22
N THR A 124 -30.07 2.62 -0.83
CA THR A 124 -30.53 1.40 -1.51
C THR A 124 -32.07 1.33 -1.54
N LEU A 125 -32.73 1.62 -0.41
CA LEU A 125 -34.19 1.64 -0.34
C LEU A 125 -34.77 2.74 -1.25
N SER A 126 -34.16 3.93 -1.28
CA SER A 126 -34.60 5.00 -2.17
C SER A 126 -34.52 4.60 -3.65
N LYS A 127 -33.45 3.89 -4.04
CA LYS A 127 -33.26 3.38 -5.40
C LYS A 127 -34.32 2.32 -5.76
N GLU A 128 -34.56 1.35 -4.88
CA GLU A 128 -35.56 0.30 -5.09
C GLU A 128 -36.96 0.89 -5.27
N MET A 129 -37.32 1.87 -4.45
CA MET A 129 -38.60 2.58 -4.56
C MET A 129 -38.74 3.31 -5.90
N ILE A 130 -37.73 4.07 -6.33
CA ILE A 130 -37.77 4.79 -7.63
C ILE A 130 -37.93 3.81 -8.80
N LEU A 131 -37.26 2.65 -8.73
CA LEU A 131 -37.42 1.60 -9.74
C LEU A 131 -38.83 1.01 -9.74
N GLY A 132 -39.51 0.97 -8.59
CA GLY A 132 -40.88 0.47 -8.45
C GLY A 132 -42.01 1.44 -8.83
N LEU A 133 -41.72 2.73 -9.05
CA LEU A 133 -42.77 3.72 -9.35
C LEU A 133 -43.46 3.47 -10.70
N GLU A 134 -44.77 3.66 -10.80
CA GLU A 134 -45.50 3.53 -12.07
C GLU A 134 -45.68 4.86 -12.82
N MET A 135 -45.35 6.00 -12.18
CA MET A 135 -45.42 7.36 -12.72
C MET A 135 -46.77 7.74 -13.37
N VAL A 136 -47.86 7.16 -12.85
CA VAL A 136 -49.23 7.22 -13.40
C VAL A 136 -49.74 8.65 -13.59
N ASN A 137 -49.40 9.57 -12.67
CA ASN A 137 -49.88 10.95 -12.70
C ASN A 137 -49.21 11.80 -13.80
N LYS A 138 -48.01 11.44 -14.26
CA LYS A 138 -47.24 12.21 -15.25
C LYS A 138 -47.28 11.62 -16.65
N CYS A 139 -47.24 10.29 -16.74
CA CYS A 139 -47.20 9.57 -18.02
C CYS A 139 -48.56 8.99 -18.43
N GLY A 140 -49.62 9.26 -17.66
CA GLY A 140 -50.97 8.77 -17.90
C GLY A 140 -51.25 7.40 -17.26
N VAL A 141 -52.52 7.17 -16.94
CA VAL A 141 -53.03 5.85 -16.53
C VAL A 141 -52.94 4.91 -17.74
N GLY A 142 -52.25 3.79 -17.58
CA GLY A 142 -52.28 2.71 -18.56
C GLY A 142 -53.73 2.36 -18.90
N SER A 143 -54.01 2.05 -20.17
CA SER A 143 -55.39 1.77 -20.61
C SER A 143 -56.00 0.68 -19.72
N PRO A 144 -57.12 0.91 -19.02
CA PRO A 144 -57.77 -0.09 -18.17
C PRO A 144 -58.14 -1.38 -18.93
N GLN A 145 -58.23 -1.29 -20.26
CA GLN A 145 -58.49 -2.43 -21.14
C GLN A 145 -57.28 -3.38 -21.25
N LEU A 146 -56.05 -2.88 -21.11
CA LEU A 146 -54.84 -3.73 -21.11
C LEU A 146 -54.71 -4.58 -19.85
N ASP A 147 -55.22 -4.10 -18.72
CA ASP A 147 -55.19 -4.83 -17.45
C ASP A 147 -56.21 -6.00 -17.43
N ALA A 148 -57.35 -5.81 -18.13
CA ALA A 148 -58.33 -6.86 -18.40
C ALA A 148 -57.83 -7.88 -19.45
N ILE A 149 -57.05 -7.43 -20.43
CA ILE A 149 -56.47 -8.26 -21.49
C ILE A 149 -55.25 -9.03 -20.99
N GLY A 150 -54.39 -8.43 -20.15
CA GLY A 150 -53.17 -9.06 -19.59
C GLY A 150 -53.47 -10.32 -18.78
N LYS A 151 -54.57 -10.34 -18.03
CA LYS A 151 -55.04 -11.54 -17.31
C LYS A 151 -55.60 -12.65 -18.22
N SER A 152 -55.89 -12.32 -19.48
CA SER A 152 -56.41 -13.26 -20.49
C SER A 152 -55.34 -13.71 -21.51
N VAL A 153 -54.21 -12.99 -21.59
CA VAL A 153 -53.17 -13.16 -22.63
C VAL A 153 -52.08 -14.18 -22.27
N ASP A 154 -51.95 -14.61 -21.01
CA ASP A 154 -51.12 -15.78 -20.67
C ASP A 154 -51.58 -17.07 -21.39
N THR A 155 -52.81 -17.08 -21.93
CA THR A 155 -53.40 -18.26 -22.59
C THR A 155 -53.48 -18.17 -24.13
N VAL A 156 -53.21 -17.03 -24.77
CA VAL A 156 -53.43 -16.87 -26.23
C VAL A 156 -52.32 -16.07 -26.92
N SER A 157 -51.37 -16.80 -27.51
CA SER A 157 -50.23 -16.26 -28.27
C SER A 157 -50.60 -15.69 -29.65
N LYS A 158 -49.74 -14.78 -30.15
CA LYS A 158 -49.62 -14.20 -31.51
C LYS A 158 -50.79 -13.38 -32.07
N THR A 159 -52.06 -13.76 -31.86
CA THR A 159 -53.21 -12.99 -32.39
C THR A 159 -53.43 -11.67 -31.63
N ALA A 160 -53.17 -11.65 -30.33
CA ALA A 160 -53.28 -10.44 -29.50
C ALA A 160 -52.25 -9.35 -29.89
N LYS A 161 -51.05 -9.76 -30.31
CA LYS A 161 -49.99 -8.84 -30.74
C LYS A 161 -50.37 -8.06 -32.01
N GLY A 162 -50.98 -8.75 -32.99
CA GLY A 162 -51.48 -8.13 -34.22
C GLY A 162 -52.70 -7.22 -33.99
N ALA A 163 -53.55 -7.51 -33.00
CA ALA A 163 -54.66 -6.63 -32.62
C ALA A 163 -54.16 -5.35 -31.90
N MET A 164 -53.17 -5.47 -31.01
CA MET A 164 -52.57 -4.31 -30.33
C MET A 164 -51.85 -3.34 -31.28
N GLU A 165 -51.20 -3.88 -32.32
CA GLU A 165 -50.60 -3.09 -33.41
C GLU A 165 -51.68 -2.44 -34.30
N ALA A 166 -52.78 -3.15 -34.63
CA ALA A 166 -53.85 -2.63 -35.48
C ALA A 166 -54.69 -1.51 -34.86
N PHE A 167 -54.80 -1.44 -33.52
CA PHE A 167 -55.55 -0.40 -32.80
C PHE A 167 -54.69 0.78 -32.30
N GLY A 168 -53.38 0.84 -32.63
CA GLY A 168 -52.49 1.91 -32.18
C GLY A 168 -52.21 1.91 -30.67
N LEU A 169 -52.62 0.85 -29.95
CA LEU A 169 -52.44 0.71 -28.50
C LEU A 169 -50.99 0.40 -28.12
N ALA A 170 -50.24 -0.27 -29.00
CA ALA A 170 -48.82 -0.56 -28.78
C ALA A 170 -47.92 0.69 -28.83
N ALA A 171 -48.19 1.62 -29.75
CA ALA A 171 -47.43 2.88 -29.88
C ALA A 171 -47.63 3.78 -28.65
N ASN A 172 -48.88 3.90 -28.16
CA ASN A 172 -49.18 4.67 -26.95
C ASN A 172 -48.57 4.06 -25.68
N GLU A 173 -48.46 2.72 -25.62
CA GLU A 173 -47.84 2.04 -24.46
C GLU A 173 -46.31 2.11 -24.50
N GLU A 174 -45.70 2.04 -25.69
CA GLU A 174 -44.26 2.25 -25.85
C GLU A 174 -43.86 3.70 -25.51
N GLU A 175 -44.63 4.69 -25.98
CA GLU A 175 -44.45 6.10 -25.60
C GLU A 175 -44.64 6.32 -24.10
N ARG A 176 -45.64 5.66 -23.49
CA ARG A 176 -45.85 5.69 -22.04
C ARG A 176 -44.67 5.09 -21.29
N LEU A 177 -44.18 3.91 -21.68
CA LEU A 177 -43.03 3.27 -21.04
C LEU A 177 -41.76 4.11 -21.17
N ALA A 178 -41.53 4.73 -22.34
CA ALA A 178 -40.44 5.67 -22.54
C ALA A 178 -40.56 6.91 -21.65
N CYS A 179 -41.77 7.46 -21.50
CA CYS A 179 -42.06 8.54 -20.55
C CYS A 179 -41.75 8.10 -19.11
N VAL A 180 -42.25 6.94 -18.68
CA VAL A 180 -42.04 6.41 -17.31
C VAL A 180 -40.55 6.21 -17.03
N GLN A 181 -39.79 5.66 -17.98
CA GLN A 181 -38.35 5.49 -17.83
C GLN A 181 -37.61 6.83 -17.76
N THR A 182 -38.02 7.81 -18.58
CA THR A 182 -37.44 9.16 -18.57
C THR A 182 -37.71 9.87 -17.24
N GLU A 183 -38.95 9.83 -16.74
CA GLU A 183 -39.31 10.42 -15.46
C GLU A 183 -38.63 9.72 -14.28
N LYS A 184 -38.49 8.39 -14.31
CA LYS A 184 -37.72 7.63 -13.31
C LYS A 184 -36.27 8.04 -13.30
N LEU A 185 -35.67 8.20 -14.48
CA LEU A 185 -34.30 8.65 -14.61
C LEU A 185 -34.15 10.06 -14.02
N ASN A 186 -35.02 10.99 -14.39
CA ASN A 186 -35.01 12.36 -13.86
C ASN A 186 -35.14 12.39 -12.33
N LEU A 187 -36.10 11.64 -11.77
CA LEU A 187 -36.27 11.51 -10.33
C LEU A 187 -35.02 10.92 -9.66
N TYR A 188 -34.47 9.84 -10.22
CA TYR A 188 -33.26 9.23 -9.72
C TYR A 188 -32.10 10.23 -9.68
N ARG A 189 -31.97 11.08 -10.71
CA ARG A 189 -30.96 12.14 -10.75
C ARG A 189 -31.18 13.16 -9.61
N GLU A 190 -32.38 13.72 -9.47
CA GLU A 190 -32.65 14.71 -8.42
C GLU A 190 -32.47 14.15 -6.99
N VAL A 191 -32.88 12.91 -6.76
CA VAL A 191 -32.69 12.22 -5.48
C VAL A 191 -31.20 12.01 -5.17
N ASN A 192 -30.41 11.51 -6.13
CA ASN A 192 -28.96 11.36 -5.96
C ASN A 192 -28.28 12.72 -5.73
N ARG A 193 -28.75 13.76 -6.41
CA ARG A 193 -28.24 15.13 -6.26
C ARG A 193 -28.45 15.65 -4.84
N ALA A 194 -29.69 15.60 -4.35
CA ALA A 194 -30.01 16.04 -2.98
C ALA A 194 -29.23 15.24 -1.93
N TYR A 195 -29.11 13.93 -2.14
CA TYR A 195 -28.36 13.04 -1.25
C TYR A 195 -26.86 13.40 -1.18
N ILE A 196 -26.19 13.52 -2.33
CA ILE A 196 -24.76 13.86 -2.39
C ILE A 196 -24.51 15.24 -1.78
N TYR A 197 -25.37 16.23 -2.05
CA TYR A 197 -25.25 17.54 -1.42
C TYR A 197 -25.45 17.51 0.09
N ALA A 198 -26.36 16.70 0.60
CA ALA A 198 -26.56 16.52 2.04
C ALA A 198 -25.30 15.94 2.71
N LEU A 199 -24.70 14.93 2.09
CA LEU A 199 -23.49 14.26 2.60
C LEU A 199 -22.23 15.13 2.52
N THR A 200 -22.17 16.01 1.54
CA THR A 200 -21.03 16.90 1.28
C THR A 200 -21.28 18.34 1.71
N ALA A 201 -22.26 18.58 2.57
CA ALA A 201 -22.58 19.89 3.11
C ALA A 201 -21.44 20.42 4.00
N ASP A 202 -21.16 21.74 3.92
CA ASP A 202 -20.11 22.39 4.74
C ASP A 202 -20.53 22.52 6.20
N SER A 203 -21.85 22.55 6.44
CA SER A 203 -22.45 22.77 7.75
C SER A 203 -23.55 21.74 8.03
N ALA A 204 -23.85 21.54 9.32
CA ALA A 204 -24.98 20.70 9.74
C ALA A 204 -26.32 21.23 9.20
N LYS A 205 -26.46 22.56 9.16
CA LYS A 205 -27.62 23.26 8.59
C LYS A 205 -27.85 22.90 7.13
N ASP A 206 -26.81 23.00 6.30
CA ASP A 206 -26.90 22.68 4.88
C ASP A 206 -27.14 21.19 4.66
N ALA A 207 -26.57 20.34 5.52
CA ALA A 207 -26.83 18.90 5.50
C ALA A 207 -28.31 18.60 5.79
N ALA A 208 -28.89 19.25 6.82
CA ALA A 208 -30.29 19.11 7.17
C ALA A 208 -31.22 19.59 6.05
N ILE A 209 -30.91 20.72 5.41
CA ILE A 209 -31.63 21.22 4.24
C ILE A 209 -31.54 20.22 3.08
N GLY A 210 -30.35 19.65 2.84
CA GLY A 210 -30.13 18.62 1.82
C GLY A 210 -30.96 17.36 2.07
N PHE A 211 -30.97 16.84 3.30
CA PHE A 211 -31.77 15.66 3.67
C PHE A 211 -33.27 15.91 3.59
N ARG A 212 -33.76 17.10 3.95
CA ARG A 212 -35.16 17.49 3.73
C ARG A 212 -35.52 17.56 2.26
N ARG A 213 -34.62 18.09 1.42
CA ARG A 213 -34.83 18.11 -0.04
C ARG A 213 -34.86 16.70 -0.61
N PHE A 214 -33.97 15.83 -0.14
CA PHE A 214 -33.98 14.41 -0.47
C PHE A 214 -35.30 13.73 -0.07
N ALA A 215 -35.80 13.99 1.14
CA ALA A 215 -37.10 13.51 1.61
C ALA A 215 -38.25 14.03 0.74
N GLY A 216 -38.26 15.32 0.41
CA GLY A 216 -39.28 15.94 -0.44
C GLY A 216 -39.36 15.31 -1.83
N TYR A 217 -38.22 15.07 -2.50
CA TYR A 217 -38.23 14.40 -3.81
C TYR A 217 -38.78 12.97 -3.74
N ILE A 218 -38.56 12.26 -2.64
CA ILE A 218 -39.14 10.94 -2.40
C ILE A 218 -40.65 11.04 -2.15
N GLN A 219 -41.08 11.99 -1.34
CA GLN A 219 -42.47 12.20 -0.92
C GLN A 219 -43.37 12.60 -2.09
N ASP A 220 -42.89 13.48 -2.97
CA ASP A 220 -43.65 14.01 -4.11
C ASP A 220 -44.05 12.94 -5.15
N GLN A 221 -43.50 11.72 -5.07
CA GLN A 221 -43.62 10.71 -6.11
C GLN A 221 -44.26 9.39 -5.67
N SER A 222 -44.49 9.17 -4.38
CA SER A 222 -44.59 7.81 -3.83
C SER A 222 -45.83 7.59 -2.92
N GLY A 223 -46.40 6.38 -2.97
CA GLY A 223 -47.47 5.92 -2.06
C GLY A 223 -46.96 5.52 -0.67
N ARG A 224 -47.80 4.84 0.14
CA ARG A 224 -47.59 4.49 1.58
C ARG A 224 -46.18 4.00 2.00
N ASP A 225 -45.38 3.44 1.10
CA ASP A 225 -44.03 2.95 1.42
C ASP A 225 -42.97 4.07 1.51
N ALA A 226 -43.24 5.27 0.96
CA ALA A 226 -42.35 6.42 1.10
C ALA A 226 -42.29 7.00 2.50
N ASP A 227 -43.36 6.85 3.29
CA ASP A 227 -43.47 7.46 4.63
C ASP A 227 -42.29 7.08 5.52
N ARG A 228 -41.81 5.83 5.43
CA ARG A 228 -40.68 5.34 6.23
C ARG A 228 -39.33 5.93 5.79
N LEU A 229 -39.16 6.22 4.50
CA LEU A 229 -37.93 6.81 3.96
C LEU A 229 -37.88 8.32 4.19
N VAL A 230 -39.03 8.98 4.04
CA VAL A 230 -39.22 10.38 4.44
C VAL A 230 -38.91 10.53 5.92
N GLN A 231 -39.50 9.69 6.79
CA GLN A 231 -39.24 9.71 8.23
C GLN A 231 -37.75 9.50 8.57
N ASN A 232 -37.06 8.58 7.90
CA ASN A 232 -35.63 8.37 8.14
C ASN A 232 -34.77 9.55 7.69
N ALA A 233 -35.09 10.18 6.56
CA ALA A 233 -34.39 11.36 6.06
C ALA A 233 -34.69 12.61 6.91
N GLU A 234 -35.93 12.76 7.37
CA GLU A 234 -36.35 13.79 8.33
C GLU A 234 -35.65 13.60 9.67
N GLN A 235 -35.56 12.38 10.20
CA GLN A 235 -34.80 12.08 11.41
C GLN A 235 -33.32 12.48 11.24
N MET A 236 -32.70 12.21 10.08
CA MET A 236 -31.33 12.65 9.81
C MET A 236 -31.22 14.18 9.74
N ALA A 237 -32.24 14.87 9.20
CA ALA A 237 -32.30 16.32 9.22
C ALA A 237 -32.47 16.86 10.64
N GLU A 238 -33.33 16.26 11.47
CA GLU A 238 -33.53 16.61 12.89
C GLU A 238 -32.29 16.36 13.73
N ASP A 239 -31.56 15.28 13.48
CA ASP A 239 -30.27 15.00 14.12
C ASP A 239 -29.26 16.10 13.77
N GLN A 240 -29.24 16.55 12.50
CA GLN A 240 -28.38 17.66 12.08
C GLN A 240 -28.87 19.02 12.60
N ASP A 241 -30.18 19.25 12.70
CA ASP A 241 -30.73 20.44 13.34
C ASP A 241 -30.45 20.43 14.83
N THR A 242 -30.41 19.28 15.49
CA THR A 242 -30.03 19.17 16.90
C THR A 242 -28.56 19.57 17.06
N VAL A 243 -27.68 19.11 16.17
CA VAL A 243 -26.28 19.56 16.10
C VAL A 243 -26.19 21.05 15.79
N MET A 244 -27.04 21.58 14.90
CA MET A 244 -27.10 23.00 14.57
C MET A 244 -27.67 23.83 15.72
N ILE A 245 -28.72 23.41 16.43
CA ILE A 245 -29.29 24.11 17.59
C ILE A 245 -28.27 24.12 18.71
N LEU A 246 -27.51 23.04 18.88
CA LEU A 246 -26.34 23.02 19.73
C LEU A 246 -25.26 23.99 19.27
N PHE A 247 -25.03 24.15 17.96
CA PHE A 247 -24.04 25.10 17.43
C PHE A 247 -24.52 26.55 17.36
N GLU A 248 -25.79 26.83 17.07
CA GLU A 248 -26.41 28.15 16.91
C GLU A 248 -26.88 28.71 18.26
N MET A 249 -27.17 27.87 19.26
CA MET A 249 -27.20 28.29 20.67
C MET A 249 -25.79 28.52 21.24
N THR A 250 -24.75 28.04 20.55
CA THR A 250 -23.32 28.23 20.90
C THR A 250 -22.63 29.38 20.13
N PRO A 251 -23.34 30.28 19.40
CA PRO A 251 -23.16 31.70 19.75
C PRO A 251 -24.36 32.61 19.42
N VAL A 252 -25.17 32.95 20.43
CA VAL A 252 -25.72 34.31 20.54
C VAL A 252 -25.50 34.80 21.97
N ILE A 253 -24.35 35.45 22.16
CA ILE A 253 -23.99 36.36 23.25
C ILE A 253 -23.67 35.71 24.62
N GLY A 254 -24.29 34.61 25.04
CA GLY A 254 -24.03 34.00 26.37
C GLY A 254 -22.68 33.29 26.53
N GLU A 255 -22.38 32.33 25.65
CA GLU A 255 -21.26 31.38 25.86
C GLU A 255 -19.89 31.91 25.44
N LEU A 256 -19.82 32.86 24.49
CA LEU A 256 -18.57 33.54 24.14
C LEU A 256 -18.16 34.52 25.24
N ILE A 257 -19.15 35.13 25.90
CA ILE A 257 -18.94 35.87 27.12
C ILE A 257 -18.46 34.89 28.19
N ASP A 258 -19.13 33.77 28.42
CA ASP A 258 -18.74 32.82 29.48
C ASP A 258 -17.38 32.13 29.25
N LEU A 259 -16.98 31.86 28.01
CA LEU A 259 -15.64 31.37 27.65
C LEU A 259 -14.58 32.47 27.74
N TYR A 260 -14.91 33.71 27.36
CA TYR A 260 -14.08 34.90 27.58
C TYR A 260 -13.92 35.17 29.08
N ARG A 261 -14.96 34.96 29.88
CA ARG A 261 -14.97 35.14 31.33
C ARG A 261 -14.18 34.04 32.05
N LEU A 262 -14.24 32.80 31.56
CA LEU A 262 -13.39 31.69 32.01
C LEU A 262 -11.91 31.90 31.64
N GLY A 263 -11.63 32.42 30.44
CA GLY A 263 -10.27 32.65 29.93
C GLY A 263 -9.58 33.90 30.50
N THR A 264 -10.32 34.99 30.72
CA THR A 264 -9.79 36.25 31.31
C THR A 264 -9.95 36.31 32.82
N GLY A 265 -10.86 35.51 33.36
CA GLY A 265 -11.18 35.45 34.77
C GLY A 265 -12.06 36.57 35.30
N ASN A 266 -12.60 37.42 34.43
CA ASN A 266 -13.48 38.54 34.76
C ASN A 266 -14.84 38.36 34.08
N ASP A 267 -15.91 38.83 34.71
CA ASP A 267 -17.26 38.85 34.16
C ASP A 267 -17.40 39.87 33.02
N ILE A 268 -18.61 40.05 32.47
CA ILE A 268 -18.83 40.98 31.34
C ILE A 268 -18.66 42.45 31.72
N LEU A 269 -18.69 42.77 33.01
CA LEU A 269 -18.53 44.11 33.55
C LEU A 269 -17.06 44.38 33.93
N GLY A 270 -16.17 43.41 33.71
CA GLY A 270 -14.75 43.49 34.05
C GLY A 270 -14.45 43.17 35.52
N GLU A 271 -15.43 42.70 36.28
CA GLU A 271 -15.25 42.31 37.68
C GLU A 271 -14.72 40.87 37.74
N LYS A 272 -13.79 40.57 38.64
CA LYS A 272 -13.19 39.22 38.72
C LYS A 272 -14.29 38.20 39.04
N MET A 273 -14.53 37.24 38.14
CA MET A 273 -15.49 36.17 38.37
C MET A 273 -15.12 35.46 39.67
N ASN A 274 -16.12 35.27 40.54
CA ASN A 274 -15.92 34.38 41.66
C ASN A 274 -15.73 32.94 41.14
N GLU A 275 -15.03 32.15 41.92
CA GLU A 275 -14.57 30.83 41.49
C GLU A 275 -15.71 29.79 41.38
N PHE A 276 -16.88 30.05 41.97
CA PHE A 276 -18.08 29.23 41.86
C PHE A 276 -18.78 29.41 40.49
N ASP A 277 -18.86 30.65 40.00
CA ASP A 277 -19.48 30.94 38.70
C ASP A 277 -18.71 30.27 37.55
N ARG A 278 -17.37 30.19 37.64
CA ARG A 278 -16.55 29.45 36.65
C ARG A 278 -16.85 27.96 36.63
N ALA A 279 -17.13 27.37 37.80
CA ALA A 279 -17.36 25.94 37.95
C ALA A 279 -18.74 25.52 37.44
N LEU A 280 -19.77 26.33 37.71
CA LEU A 280 -21.15 26.08 37.28
C LEU A 280 -21.30 26.17 35.76
N THR A 281 -20.67 27.18 35.14
CA THR A 281 -20.61 27.37 33.69
C THR A 281 -19.96 26.17 32.98
N GLY A 282 -18.89 25.59 33.55
CA GLY A 282 -18.22 24.42 32.97
C GLY A 282 -19.03 23.12 32.99
N VAL A 283 -19.96 22.97 33.96
CA VAL A 283 -20.76 21.75 34.15
C VAL A 283 -22.05 21.76 33.33
N LEU A 284 -22.72 22.90 33.21
CA LEU A 284 -24.02 23.02 32.53
C LEU A 284 -23.94 22.82 31.00
N LEU A 285 -22.76 22.95 30.40
CA LEU A 285 -22.54 22.84 28.96
C LEU A 285 -22.55 21.40 28.39
N PHE A 286 -22.54 20.35 29.23
CA PHE A 286 -22.18 19.01 28.72
C PHE A 286 -23.04 17.86 29.26
N THR A 287 -24.05 17.43 28.48
CA THR A 287 -24.63 16.10 28.62
C THR A 287 -23.86 15.05 27.79
N PRO A 288 -23.83 13.77 28.19
CA PRO A 288 -22.93 12.77 27.59
C PRO A 288 -23.16 12.48 26.10
N ALA A 289 -24.40 12.52 25.61
CA ALA A 289 -24.72 12.27 24.20
C ALA A 289 -24.22 13.40 23.27
N ILE A 290 -24.22 14.64 23.79
CA ILE A 290 -23.81 15.85 23.08
C ILE A 290 -22.28 15.88 22.96
N ALA A 291 -21.60 15.55 24.05
CA ALA A 291 -20.15 15.41 24.10
C ALA A 291 -19.63 14.37 23.08
N GLU A 292 -20.31 13.21 22.96
CA GLU A 292 -19.92 12.17 21.99
C GLU A 292 -19.97 12.65 20.52
N GLN A 293 -21.05 13.34 20.12
CA GLN A 293 -21.16 13.85 18.75
C GLN A 293 -20.19 15.02 18.48
N LEU A 294 -19.99 15.90 19.46
CA LEU A 294 -19.07 17.03 19.36
C LEU A 294 -17.62 16.56 19.16
N PHE A 295 -17.16 15.54 19.90
CA PHE A 295 -15.78 15.03 19.77
C PHE A 295 -15.53 14.26 18.48
N LYS A 296 -16.56 13.62 17.92
CA LYS A 296 -16.46 12.96 16.61
C LYS A 296 -16.28 13.97 15.48
N ARG A 297 -16.97 15.12 15.56
CA ARG A 297 -16.98 16.15 14.51
C ARG A 297 -15.83 17.16 14.65
N TYR A 298 -15.39 17.44 15.88
CA TYR A 298 -14.32 18.41 16.19
C TYR A 298 -13.30 17.82 17.18
N PRO A 299 -12.43 16.89 16.73
CA PRO A 299 -11.48 16.20 17.60
C PRO A 299 -10.51 17.12 18.35
N GLN A 300 -10.27 18.34 17.87
CA GLN A 300 -9.49 19.37 18.58
C GLN A 300 -10.13 19.84 19.90
N VAL A 301 -11.47 19.81 20.01
CA VAL A 301 -12.20 20.19 21.24
C VAL A 301 -11.97 19.17 22.35
N PHE A 302 -11.80 17.89 21.98
CA PHE A 302 -11.49 16.82 22.92
C PHE A 302 -10.19 17.07 23.70
N HIS A 303 -9.16 17.66 23.08
CA HIS A 303 -7.89 17.93 23.74
C HIS A 303 -7.97 19.06 24.76
N GLY A 304 -8.57 20.19 24.37
CA GLY A 304 -8.79 21.30 25.30
C GLY A 304 -9.62 20.87 26.51
N MET A 305 -10.62 20.01 26.27
CA MET A 305 -11.49 19.51 27.33
C MET A 305 -10.83 18.42 28.19
N ASN A 306 -10.07 17.49 27.60
CA ASN A 306 -9.35 16.46 28.35
C ASN A 306 -8.26 17.08 29.24
N ASP A 307 -7.55 18.10 28.74
CA ASP A 307 -6.57 18.83 29.55
C ASP A 307 -7.27 19.64 30.66
N PHE A 308 -8.38 20.31 30.38
CA PHE A 308 -9.22 20.98 31.39
C PHE A 308 -9.70 20.00 32.47
N LEU A 309 -10.38 18.90 32.11
CA LEU A 309 -10.90 17.92 33.06
C LEU A 309 -9.78 17.25 33.87
N ARG A 310 -8.64 16.95 33.25
CA ARG A 310 -7.49 16.33 33.93
C ARG A 310 -6.84 17.30 34.93
N GLU A 311 -6.63 18.56 34.56
CA GLU A 311 -6.12 19.60 35.48
C GLU A 311 -7.08 19.86 36.64
N THR A 312 -8.37 19.65 36.39
CA THR A 312 -9.46 19.88 37.33
C THR A 312 -9.67 18.71 38.31
N MET A 313 -9.20 17.49 37.99
CA MET A 313 -9.44 16.26 38.76
C MET A 313 -8.26 15.78 39.65
N TYR A 314 -7.07 16.38 39.57
CA TYR A 314 -5.92 15.92 40.35
C TYR A 314 -6.16 16.06 41.87
N PRO A 315 -5.87 15.01 42.67
CA PRO A 315 -6.34 14.88 44.06
C PRO A 315 -5.53 15.65 45.12
N GLN A 316 -4.44 16.34 44.74
CA GLN A 316 -3.72 17.26 45.62
C GLN A 316 -3.16 18.43 44.80
N GLY A 317 -3.62 19.64 45.10
CA GLY A 317 -3.10 20.89 44.53
C GLY A 317 -3.74 21.34 43.21
N GLY A 318 -4.81 20.67 42.75
CA GLY A 318 -5.59 21.09 41.58
C GLY A 318 -6.52 22.26 41.86
N PHE A 319 -7.05 22.87 40.79
CA PHE A 319 -7.97 24.03 40.81
C PHE A 319 -9.06 23.91 41.89
N PHE A 320 -9.76 22.77 41.98
CA PHE A 320 -10.84 22.56 42.95
C PHE A 320 -10.39 22.31 44.40
N ASP A 321 -9.21 21.77 44.66
CA ASP A 321 -8.75 21.58 46.05
C ASP A 321 -8.37 22.92 46.69
N SER A 322 -7.83 23.86 45.92
CA SER A 322 -7.59 25.24 46.39
C SER A 322 -8.87 26.03 46.68
N LEU A 323 -9.95 25.65 45.99
CA LEU A 323 -11.31 26.22 46.05
C LEU A 323 -12.18 25.62 47.16
N ILE A 324 -12.06 24.30 47.39
CA ILE A 324 -12.74 23.57 48.48
C ILE A 324 -12.17 23.99 49.84
N ILE A 325 -10.88 24.37 49.91
CA ILE A 325 -10.28 24.95 51.12
C ILE A 325 -10.83 26.36 51.43
N ARG A 326 -11.41 27.08 50.44
CA ARG A 326 -11.97 28.44 50.60
C ARG A 326 -13.50 28.53 50.63
N SER A 327 -14.21 27.57 50.05
CA SER A 327 -15.67 27.55 49.96
C SER A 327 -16.16 26.12 50.19
N GLY A 328 -16.37 25.79 51.47
CA GLY A 328 -16.80 24.46 51.89
C GLY A 328 -18.23 24.12 51.45
N GLN A 329 -18.43 22.84 51.17
CA GLN A 329 -19.70 22.12 50.90
C GLN A 329 -20.35 22.27 49.51
N GLU A 330 -20.35 23.43 48.85
CA GLU A 330 -21.05 23.56 47.56
C GLU A 330 -20.30 22.96 46.35
N LEU A 331 -18.96 22.98 46.37
CA LEU A 331 -18.13 22.49 45.26
C LEU A 331 -17.86 20.97 45.29
N ALA A 332 -18.22 20.29 46.39
CA ALA A 332 -18.10 18.84 46.49
C ALA A 332 -19.02 18.13 45.48
N VAL A 333 -20.22 18.66 45.26
CA VAL A 333 -21.19 18.14 44.28
C VAL A 333 -20.64 18.27 42.85
N ILE A 334 -19.93 19.36 42.54
CA ILE A 334 -19.31 19.57 41.23
C ILE A 334 -18.13 18.61 41.01
N LYS A 335 -17.29 18.41 42.03
CA LYS A 335 -16.18 17.42 41.99
C LYS A 335 -16.71 16.00 41.78
N ASP A 336 -17.81 15.65 42.45
CA ASP A 336 -18.45 14.34 42.31
C ASP A 336 -19.12 14.18 40.94
N LYS A 337 -19.74 15.24 40.40
CA LYS A 337 -20.30 15.26 39.04
C LYS A 337 -19.22 15.16 37.96
N ALA A 338 -18.10 15.88 38.13
CA ALA A 338 -16.95 15.79 37.22
C ALA A 338 -16.28 14.41 37.28
N ARG A 339 -16.23 13.78 38.45
CA ARG A 339 -15.84 12.36 38.60
C ARG A 339 -16.82 11.40 37.96
N GLU A 340 -18.13 11.65 38.08
CA GLU A 340 -19.17 10.85 37.43
C GLU A 340 -19.04 10.95 35.90
N ILE A 341 -18.86 12.16 35.37
CA ILE A 341 -18.63 12.43 33.95
C ILE A 341 -17.31 11.80 33.50
N TRP A 342 -16.22 11.93 34.26
CA TRP A 342 -14.94 11.29 33.93
C TRP A 342 -15.04 9.77 33.97
N ALA A 343 -15.65 9.18 34.99
CA ALA A 343 -15.88 7.74 35.10
C ALA A 343 -16.81 7.20 34.00
N TYR A 344 -17.64 8.06 33.41
CA TYR A 344 -18.45 7.75 32.23
C TYR A 344 -17.63 7.87 30.93
N ILE A 345 -16.82 8.93 30.79
CA ILE A 345 -16.01 9.22 29.60
C ILE A 345 -14.79 8.30 29.52
N GLU A 346 -14.18 7.89 30.63
CA GLU A 346 -12.96 7.09 30.67
C GLU A 346 -13.14 5.70 30.02
N PRO A 347 -14.21 4.92 30.32
CA PRO A 347 -14.55 3.69 29.59
C PRO A 347 -14.93 3.94 28.14
N ILE A 348 -15.48 5.11 27.81
CA ILE A 348 -15.79 5.50 26.42
C ILE A 348 -14.53 5.89 25.68
N GLY A 349 -13.55 6.54 26.31
CA GLY A 349 -12.27 6.93 25.73
C GLY A 349 -11.31 5.75 25.60
N THR A 350 -11.30 4.83 26.58
CA THR A 350 -10.62 3.52 26.44
C THR A 350 -11.41 2.60 25.52
N GLY A 351 -12.73 2.71 25.46
CA GLY A 351 -13.61 1.97 24.56
C GLY A 351 -13.56 2.46 23.11
N LEU A 352 -13.41 3.76 22.85
CA LEU A 352 -13.12 4.35 21.55
C LEU A 352 -11.65 4.16 21.24
N GLY A 353 -10.73 4.33 22.17
CA GLY A 353 -9.31 4.04 21.96
C GLY A 353 -9.07 2.57 21.61
N SER A 354 -9.82 1.64 22.22
CA SER A 354 -9.79 0.22 21.89
C SER A 354 -10.67 -0.11 20.70
N ARG A 355 -11.84 0.49 20.46
CA ARG A 355 -12.67 0.21 19.26
C ARG A 355 -12.16 0.90 18.02
N VAL A 356 -11.62 2.11 18.08
CA VAL A 356 -10.87 2.79 17.02
C VAL A 356 -9.50 2.15 16.91
N GLY A 357 -8.79 1.85 17.99
CA GLY A 357 -7.53 1.10 17.92
C GLY A 357 -7.70 -0.31 17.36
N THR A 358 -8.81 -1.00 17.66
CA THR A 358 -9.15 -2.34 17.17
C THR A 358 -9.83 -2.28 15.80
N ARG A 359 -10.67 -1.28 15.46
CA ARG A 359 -11.24 -1.07 14.11
C ARG A 359 -10.23 -0.52 13.12
N VAL A 360 -9.36 0.39 13.53
CA VAL A 360 -8.17 0.75 12.74
C VAL A 360 -7.27 -0.48 12.60
N ARG A 361 -7.08 -1.34 13.61
CA ARG A 361 -6.35 -2.63 13.42
C ARG A 361 -7.12 -3.74 12.69
N THR A 362 -8.45 -3.74 12.68
CA THR A 362 -9.26 -4.75 11.97
C THR A 362 -9.58 -4.31 10.54
N VAL A 363 -9.45 -3.02 10.22
CA VAL A 363 -9.59 -2.47 8.86
C VAL A 363 -8.23 -2.20 8.20
N ALA A 364 -7.20 -1.77 8.94
CA ALA A 364 -5.89 -1.40 8.36
C ALA A 364 -4.88 -2.55 8.26
N GLY A 365 -5.34 -3.79 8.42
CA GLY A 365 -4.45 -4.95 8.41
C GLY A 365 -3.34 -4.88 9.47
N GLU A 366 -2.29 -5.66 9.28
CA GLU A 366 -1.11 -5.57 10.13
C GLU A 366 -0.34 -4.27 9.88
N SER A 367 0.09 -3.58 10.95
CA SER A 367 0.86 -2.33 10.84
C SER A 367 2.17 -2.56 10.07
N VAL A 368 2.57 -1.59 9.24
CA VAL A 368 3.85 -1.59 8.52
C VAL A 368 5.03 -1.77 9.49
N GLU A 369 4.97 -1.24 10.71
CA GLU A 369 5.97 -1.43 11.76
C GLU A 369 6.11 -2.88 12.20
N ALA A 370 5.00 -3.64 12.28
CA ALA A 370 5.04 -5.05 12.65
C ALA A 370 5.65 -5.91 11.54
N ILE A 371 5.31 -5.62 10.28
CA ILE A 371 5.94 -6.26 9.11
C ILE A 371 7.44 -5.95 9.09
N ASN A 372 7.82 -4.68 9.30
CA ASN A 372 9.22 -4.26 9.41
C ASN A 372 9.97 -4.98 10.53
N ARG A 373 9.35 -5.19 11.70
CA ARG A 373 9.94 -5.96 12.80
C ARG A 373 10.19 -7.42 12.42
N ARG A 374 9.34 -8.05 11.62
CA ARG A 374 9.63 -9.40 11.10
C ARG A 374 10.74 -9.38 10.08
N MET A 375 10.73 -8.41 9.17
CA MET A 375 11.80 -8.24 8.19
C MET A 375 13.17 -7.99 8.85
N GLN A 376 13.24 -7.45 10.08
CA GLN A 376 14.49 -7.34 10.84
C GLN A 376 15.18 -8.68 11.11
N ASN A 377 14.45 -9.80 11.05
CA ASN A 377 15.01 -11.15 11.18
C ASN A 377 15.62 -11.67 9.87
N MET A 378 15.43 -10.97 8.76
CA MET A 378 16.08 -11.28 7.49
C MET A 378 17.58 -11.02 7.62
N SER A 379 18.41 -11.98 7.20
CA SER A 379 19.87 -11.93 7.37
C SER A 379 20.53 -10.71 6.71
N THR A 380 19.87 -10.13 5.70
CA THR A 380 20.34 -8.98 4.93
C THR A 380 19.68 -7.67 5.36
N TYR A 381 18.79 -7.65 6.37
CA TYR A 381 18.07 -6.42 6.76
C TYR A 381 19.02 -5.30 7.21
N SER A 382 20.12 -5.68 7.87
CA SER A 382 21.16 -4.76 8.36
C SER A 382 22.15 -4.35 7.26
N TRP A 383 22.01 -4.87 6.04
CA TRP A 383 22.90 -4.50 4.96
C TRP A 383 22.74 -3.02 4.63
N THR A 384 23.88 -2.37 4.43
CA THR A 384 23.88 -1.00 3.91
C THR A 384 23.36 -1.00 2.47
N ARG A 385 22.87 0.15 2.02
CA ARG A 385 22.52 0.37 0.61
C ARG A 385 23.66 -0.08 -0.33
N ALA A 386 24.89 0.29 -0.01
CA ALA A 386 26.06 -0.08 -0.81
C ALA A 386 26.23 -1.61 -0.93
N ARG A 387 26.03 -2.34 0.17
CA ARG A 387 26.10 -3.80 0.16
C ARG A 387 24.96 -4.44 -0.65
N ALA A 388 23.74 -3.92 -0.55
CA ALA A 388 22.61 -4.40 -1.36
C ALA A 388 22.85 -4.17 -2.86
N ILE A 389 23.43 -3.02 -3.24
CA ILE A 389 23.83 -2.73 -4.62
C ILE A 389 24.94 -3.68 -5.09
N GLU A 390 25.95 -3.93 -4.27
CA GLU A 390 27.03 -4.87 -4.60
C GLU A 390 26.49 -6.28 -4.90
N GLU A 391 25.61 -6.79 -4.05
CA GLU A 391 25.02 -8.13 -4.14
C GLU A 391 24.00 -8.28 -5.28
N SER A 392 23.42 -7.17 -5.76
CA SER A 392 22.57 -7.18 -6.96
C SER A 392 23.33 -7.59 -8.23
N ASN A 393 24.66 -7.45 -8.22
CA ASN A 393 25.54 -7.55 -9.39
C ASN A 393 25.17 -6.63 -10.55
N ILE A 394 24.29 -5.65 -10.36
CA ILE A 394 24.01 -4.63 -11.37
C ILE A 394 25.20 -3.66 -11.45
N ILE A 395 25.42 -3.08 -12.64
CA ILE A 395 26.44 -2.04 -12.84
C ILE A 395 26.05 -0.80 -12.03
N PRO A 396 26.98 -0.18 -11.26
CA PRO A 396 26.66 0.95 -10.39
C PRO A 396 25.95 2.12 -11.08
N GLU A 397 26.36 2.48 -12.30
CA GLU A 397 25.71 3.54 -13.07
C GLU A 397 24.29 3.15 -13.51
N HIS A 398 24.06 1.88 -13.86
CA HIS A 398 22.72 1.39 -14.20
C HIS A 398 21.81 1.34 -12.98
N MET A 399 22.35 0.95 -11.82
CA MET A 399 21.63 1.01 -10.56
C MET A 399 21.26 2.46 -10.20
N THR A 400 22.16 3.41 -10.47
CA THR A 400 21.88 4.84 -10.28
C THR A 400 20.74 5.32 -11.16
N ALA A 401 20.74 4.93 -12.44
CA ALA A 401 19.63 5.19 -13.34
C ALA A 401 18.30 4.60 -12.80
N MET A 402 18.28 3.33 -12.39
CA MET A 402 17.07 2.71 -11.83
C MET A 402 16.58 3.38 -10.55
N MET A 403 17.49 3.86 -9.69
CA MET A 403 17.12 4.65 -8.50
C MET A 403 16.49 6.00 -8.89
N ASN A 404 17.01 6.67 -9.94
CA ASN A 404 16.41 7.89 -10.45
C ASN A 404 14.99 7.64 -10.97
N VAL A 405 14.75 6.54 -11.69
CA VAL A 405 13.40 6.16 -12.16
C VAL A 405 12.47 5.87 -10.98
N ALA A 406 12.92 5.10 -9.99
CA ALA A 406 12.14 4.81 -8.79
C ALA A 406 11.73 6.10 -8.07
N GLU A 407 12.65 7.05 -7.95
CA GLU A 407 12.38 8.37 -7.36
C GLU A 407 11.41 9.21 -8.20
N SER A 408 11.69 9.39 -9.49
CA SER A 408 10.92 10.30 -10.34
C SER A 408 9.49 9.83 -10.57
N GLN A 409 9.33 8.50 -10.76
CA GLN A 409 8.02 7.90 -11.01
C GLN A 409 7.31 7.47 -9.72
N GLN A 410 7.95 7.62 -8.56
CA GLN A 410 7.43 7.15 -7.27
C GLN A 410 7.01 5.66 -7.32
N ILE A 411 7.86 4.84 -7.95
CA ILE A 411 7.66 3.40 -8.11
C ILE A 411 8.69 2.58 -7.35
N VAL A 412 8.35 1.34 -7.07
CA VAL A 412 9.21 0.32 -6.51
C VAL A 412 9.57 -0.67 -7.62
N ILE A 413 10.86 -0.87 -7.86
CA ILE A 413 11.39 -1.80 -8.85
C ILE A 413 12.03 -2.96 -8.11
N MET A 414 11.64 -4.19 -8.42
CA MET A 414 12.29 -5.40 -7.95
C MET A 414 12.97 -6.09 -9.11
N LEU A 415 14.21 -6.53 -8.93
CA LEU A 415 15.01 -7.23 -9.93
C LEU A 415 15.36 -8.62 -9.44
N ARG A 416 15.37 -9.59 -10.36
CA ARG A 416 15.91 -10.92 -10.11
C ARG A 416 17.44 -10.85 -9.93
N PRO A 417 18.07 -11.90 -9.39
CA PRO A 417 19.52 -11.94 -9.26
C PRO A 417 20.21 -11.83 -10.61
N PHE A 418 21.11 -10.86 -10.76
CA PHE A 418 21.98 -10.79 -11.93
C PHE A 418 23.26 -11.60 -11.68
N ASN A 419 23.68 -12.42 -12.64
CA ASN A 419 24.87 -13.26 -12.48
C ASN A 419 26.15 -12.40 -12.48
N LYS A 420 27.08 -12.65 -11.56
CA LYS A 420 28.39 -11.99 -11.47
C LYS A 420 29.20 -12.02 -12.79
N MET A 421 29.16 -13.13 -13.53
CA MET A 421 29.78 -13.23 -14.85
C MET A 421 29.08 -12.33 -15.88
N GLY A 422 27.75 -12.24 -15.79
CA GLY A 422 26.96 -11.29 -16.57
C GLY A 422 27.34 -9.84 -16.27
N LYS A 423 27.58 -9.49 -14.99
CA LYS A 423 28.07 -8.17 -14.58
C LYS A 423 29.37 -7.79 -15.25
N GLN A 424 30.35 -8.68 -15.21
CA GLN A 424 31.65 -8.41 -15.82
C GLN A 424 31.52 -8.21 -17.33
N ALA A 425 30.81 -9.11 -18.02
CA ALA A 425 30.60 -9.02 -19.46
C ALA A 425 29.83 -7.76 -19.87
N MET A 426 28.81 -7.39 -19.08
CA MET A 426 28.07 -6.14 -19.27
C MET A 426 28.96 -4.92 -19.06
N GLN A 427 29.82 -4.92 -18.03
CA GLN A 427 30.73 -3.81 -17.78
C GLN A 427 31.71 -3.61 -18.93
N GLU A 428 32.31 -4.71 -19.42
CA GLU A 428 33.19 -4.68 -20.58
C GLU A 428 32.48 -4.13 -21.84
N ALA A 429 31.21 -4.49 -22.05
CA ALA A 429 30.40 -3.97 -23.14
C ALA A 429 30.02 -2.50 -22.97
N VAL A 430 29.70 -2.05 -21.75
CA VAL A 430 29.48 -0.63 -21.41
C VAL A 430 30.74 0.19 -21.68
N ASP A 431 31.90 -0.29 -21.23
CA ASP A 431 33.16 0.41 -21.40
C ASP A 431 33.54 0.50 -22.89
N LEU A 432 33.33 -0.57 -23.65
CA LEU A 432 33.53 -0.58 -25.10
C LEU A 432 32.57 0.39 -25.81
N ALA A 433 31.27 0.33 -25.49
CA ALA A 433 30.25 1.16 -26.11
C ALA A 433 30.46 2.66 -25.81
N LYS A 434 30.98 3.02 -24.62
CA LYS A 434 31.39 4.41 -24.32
C LYS A 434 32.48 4.92 -25.25
N VAL A 435 33.37 4.05 -25.72
CA VAL A 435 34.48 4.42 -26.63
C VAL A 435 34.05 4.37 -28.09
N SER A 436 33.35 3.32 -28.51
CA SER A 436 32.99 3.13 -29.93
C SER A 436 31.70 3.85 -30.34
N GLY A 437 30.81 4.14 -29.39
CA GLY A 437 29.46 4.65 -29.67
C GLY A 437 28.48 3.57 -30.13
N ASP A 438 28.88 2.30 -30.08
CA ASP A 438 28.05 1.15 -30.46
C ASP A 438 26.94 0.87 -29.43
N TRP A 439 26.04 -0.03 -29.80
CA TRP A 439 24.94 -0.48 -28.96
C TRP A 439 25.36 -1.71 -28.16
N ILE A 440 24.87 -1.81 -26.92
CA ILE A 440 24.88 -3.09 -26.21
C ILE A 440 23.67 -3.90 -26.67
N ALA A 441 23.92 -5.15 -27.05
CA ALA A 441 22.88 -6.12 -27.30
C ALA A 441 22.68 -6.98 -26.04
N THR A 442 21.46 -7.00 -25.50
CA THR A 442 21.08 -7.95 -24.45
C THR A 442 19.94 -8.83 -24.92
N LYS A 443 19.73 -9.93 -24.21
CA LYS A 443 18.83 -11.00 -24.57
C LYS A 443 17.37 -10.54 -24.47
N TRP A 444 16.65 -10.50 -25.59
CA TRP A 444 15.20 -10.26 -25.59
C TRP A 444 14.42 -11.57 -25.58
N MET A 445 13.08 -11.48 -25.49
CA MET A 445 12.23 -12.64 -25.26
C MET A 445 12.30 -13.74 -26.32
N ASP A 446 12.58 -13.43 -27.58
CA ASP A 446 12.64 -14.48 -28.62
C ASP A 446 13.94 -15.28 -28.55
N VAL A 447 15.00 -14.68 -27.99
CA VAL A 447 16.24 -15.39 -27.71
C VAL A 447 16.00 -16.25 -26.47
N LYS A 448 15.60 -17.50 -26.63
CA LYS A 448 15.48 -18.46 -25.51
C LYS A 448 16.76 -19.23 -25.14
N PRO A 449 17.75 -19.45 -26.05
CA PRO A 449 18.98 -20.14 -25.71
C PRO A 449 19.70 -19.59 -24.47
N LYS A 450 20.42 -20.46 -23.77
CA LYS A 450 21.00 -20.19 -22.45
C LYS A 450 22.46 -19.80 -22.59
N SER A 451 22.90 -18.84 -21.78
CA SER A 451 24.32 -18.45 -21.69
C SER A 451 25.19 -19.59 -21.15
N ALA A 452 26.47 -19.53 -21.47
CA ALA A 452 27.46 -20.44 -20.92
C ALA A 452 27.73 -20.17 -19.44
N ALA A 453 28.00 -21.24 -18.69
CA ALA A 453 28.50 -21.15 -17.33
C ALA A 453 30.04 -21.06 -17.26
N ASN A 454 30.74 -21.30 -18.38
CA ASN A 454 32.20 -21.22 -18.43
C ASN A 454 32.66 -19.74 -18.52
N PRO A 455 33.49 -19.26 -17.58
CA PRO A 455 33.98 -17.87 -17.57
C PRO A 455 34.69 -17.44 -18.85
N ILE A 456 35.33 -18.36 -19.58
CA ILE A 456 36.08 -18.03 -20.80
C ILE A 456 35.19 -17.40 -21.88
N LEU A 457 33.89 -17.75 -21.90
CA LEU A 457 32.92 -17.21 -22.84
C LEU A 457 32.31 -15.89 -22.38
N GLY A 458 32.62 -15.39 -21.19
CA GLY A 458 32.14 -14.11 -20.65
C GLY A 458 30.64 -13.91 -20.80
N ALA A 459 29.84 -14.87 -20.33
CA ALA A 459 28.37 -14.88 -20.44
C ALA A 459 27.79 -14.95 -21.88
N GLY A 460 28.60 -15.28 -22.89
CA GLY A 460 28.11 -15.51 -24.26
C GLY A 460 27.12 -16.68 -24.35
N ILE A 461 26.24 -16.63 -25.35
CA ILE A 461 25.27 -17.69 -25.62
C ILE A 461 25.84 -18.57 -26.75
N PRO A 462 26.36 -19.77 -26.46
CA PRO A 462 26.94 -20.62 -27.49
C PRO A 462 25.88 -21.14 -28.45
N VAL A 463 26.25 -21.24 -29.72
CA VAL A 463 25.39 -21.81 -30.77
C VAL A 463 25.14 -23.30 -30.52
N ASP A 464 26.15 -24.03 -30.03
CA ASP A 464 25.98 -25.40 -29.51
C ASP A 464 25.43 -25.32 -28.07
N PRO A 465 24.16 -25.69 -27.82
CA PRO A 465 23.56 -25.55 -26.49
C PRO A 465 24.20 -26.46 -25.44
N SER A 466 24.91 -27.52 -25.83
CA SER A 466 25.63 -28.37 -24.88
C SER A 466 26.83 -27.67 -24.24
N LEU A 467 27.31 -26.56 -24.81
CA LEU A 467 28.35 -25.70 -24.22
C LEU A 467 27.78 -24.61 -23.30
N SER A 468 26.45 -24.54 -23.17
CA SER A 468 25.77 -23.57 -22.28
C SER A 468 25.85 -24.01 -20.81
N LYS A 469 25.05 -23.43 -19.93
CA LYS A 469 24.85 -23.97 -18.57
C LYS A 469 24.45 -25.46 -18.52
N PHE A 470 23.96 -26.01 -19.63
CA PHE A 470 23.66 -27.44 -19.74
C PHE A 470 24.89 -28.33 -19.65
N ASP A 471 26.11 -27.83 -19.92
CA ASP A 471 27.36 -28.58 -19.68
C ASP A 471 27.52 -28.97 -18.20
N VAL A 472 27.21 -28.03 -17.31
CA VAL A 472 27.25 -28.25 -15.85
C VAL A 472 26.12 -29.19 -15.41
N GLU A 473 24.92 -29.05 -15.98
CA GLU A 473 23.80 -29.97 -15.70
C GLU A 473 24.14 -31.40 -16.18
N MET A 474 24.77 -31.54 -17.35
CA MET A 474 25.17 -32.82 -17.91
C MET A 474 26.28 -33.47 -17.09
N SER A 475 27.32 -32.71 -16.72
CA SER A 475 28.40 -33.19 -15.86
C SER A 475 27.86 -33.75 -14.54
N LYS A 476 26.94 -33.03 -13.87
CA LYS A 476 26.28 -33.50 -12.65
C LYS A 476 25.43 -34.76 -12.86
N ALA A 477 24.74 -34.86 -13.99
CA ALA A 477 23.94 -36.04 -14.33
C ALA A 477 24.81 -37.28 -14.60
N ILE A 478 25.96 -37.08 -15.25
CA ILE A 478 26.97 -38.13 -15.48
C ILE A 478 27.58 -38.57 -14.14
N GLU A 479 28.00 -37.62 -13.30
CA GLU A 479 28.53 -37.89 -11.96
C GLU A 479 27.54 -38.63 -11.07
N SER A 480 26.23 -38.35 -11.19
CA SER A 480 25.21 -39.06 -10.44
C SER A 480 24.95 -40.48 -10.97
N GLY A 481 25.47 -40.85 -12.14
CA GLY A 481 25.25 -42.14 -12.79
C GLY A 481 23.79 -42.43 -13.18
N SER A 482 22.92 -41.41 -13.20
CA SER A 482 21.48 -41.59 -13.45
C SER A 482 21.18 -41.46 -14.94
N ALA A 483 20.84 -42.57 -15.58
CA ALA A 483 20.45 -42.58 -16.99
C ALA A 483 19.27 -41.65 -17.28
N GLU A 484 18.31 -41.55 -16.35
CA GLU A 484 17.17 -40.65 -16.45
C GLU A 484 17.59 -39.17 -16.38
N ALA A 485 18.52 -38.83 -15.48
CA ALA A 485 19.04 -37.46 -15.39
C ALA A 485 19.80 -37.08 -16.66
N ILE A 486 20.64 -37.99 -17.18
CA ILE A 486 21.39 -37.80 -18.44
C ILE A 486 20.42 -37.60 -19.60
N ALA A 487 19.42 -38.48 -19.75
CA ALA A 487 18.40 -38.38 -20.79
C ALA A 487 17.58 -37.07 -20.68
N SER A 488 17.27 -36.63 -19.45
CA SER A 488 16.57 -35.36 -19.21
C SER A 488 17.38 -34.16 -19.68
N VAL A 489 18.68 -34.10 -19.37
CA VAL A 489 19.55 -33.01 -19.84
C VAL A 489 19.74 -33.09 -21.36
N GLN A 490 19.92 -34.28 -21.92
CA GLN A 490 20.02 -34.46 -23.37
C GLN A 490 18.76 -33.97 -24.10
N ALA A 491 17.57 -34.26 -23.58
CA ALA A 491 16.31 -33.76 -24.15
C ALA A 491 16.22 -32.22 -24.10
N LYS A 492 16.72 -31.59 -23.02
CA LYS A 492 16.82 -30.11 -22.94
C LYS A 492 17.78 -29.56 -23.99
N ILE A 493 18.94 -30.18 -24.20
CA ILE A 493 19.92 -29.79 -25.22
C ILE A 493 19.27 -29.88 -26.60
N THR A 494 18.69 -31.02 -26.96
CA THR A 494 18.03 -31.22 -28.26
C THR A 494 16.88 -30.25 -28.48
N LYS A 495 16.04 -29.99 -27.47
CA LYS A 495 15.01 -28.95 -27.56
C LYS A 495 15.60 -27.60 -27.90
N MET A 496 16.74 -27.25 -27.28
CA MET A 496 17.38 -25.97 -27.49
C MET A 496 18.13 -25.86 -28.82
N GLU A 497 18.59 -26.97 -29.39
CA GLU A 497 19.10 -27.02 -30.76
C GLU A 497 18.00 -26.65 -31.76
N THR A 498 16.78 -27.18 -31.60
CA THR A 498 15.62 -26.80 -32.41
C THR A 498 15.31 -25.31 -32.25
N THR A 499 15.23 -24.82 -31.01
CA THR A 499 14.97 -23.39 -30.74
C THR A 499 16.06 -22.48 -31.33
N MET A 500 17.33 -22.92 -31.32
CA MET A 500 18.43 -22.20 -31.94
C MET A 500 18.26 -22.12 -33.46
N ALA A 501 17.92 -23.24 -34.11
CA ALA A 501 17.67 -23.29 -35.55
C ALA A 501 16.48 -22.39 -35.97
N GLU A 502 15.40 -22.42 -35.19
CA GLU A 502 14.24 -21.54 -35.37
C GLU A 502 14.64 -20.06 -35.25
N LEU A 503 15.41 -19.70 -34.22
CA LEU A 503 15.89 -18.34 -34.00
C LEU A 503 16.74 -17.82 -35.18
N PHE A 504 17.64 -18.65 -35.73
CA PHE A 504 18.40 -18.30 -36.94
C PHE A 504 17.54 -18.20 -38.21
N ALA A 505 16.36 -18.84 -38.23
CA ALA A 505 15.41 -18.75 -39.32
C ALA A 505 14.48 -17.52 -39.20
N MET A 506 14.31 -16.95 -38.00
CA MET A 506 13.48 -15.77 -37.80
C MET A 506 14.02 -14.55 -38.54
N ARG A 507 13.10 -13.72 -39.03
CA ARG A 507 13.36 -12.47 -39.74
C ARG A 507 12.51 -11.35 -39.17
N ASP A 508 13.02 -10.13 -39.21
CA ASP A 508 12.22 -8.93 -38.90
C ASP A 508 11.19 -8.64 -40.01
N ALA A 509 10.37 -7.61 -39.81
CA ALA A 509 9.37 -7.18 -40.80
C ALA A 509 9.97 -6.74 -42.16
N LYS A 510 11.28 -6.50 -42.23
CA LYS A 510 12.03 -6.12 -43.44
C LYS A 510 12.76 -7.31 -44.07
N GLY A 511 12.65 -8.51 -43.48
CA GLY A 511 13.33 -9.72 -43.96
C GLY A 511 14.79 -9.85 -43.51
N ASN A 512 15.28 -9.03 -42.58
CA ASN A 512 16.64 -9.16 -42.03
C ASN A 512 16.70 -10.27 -40.97
N PRO A 513 17.81 -11.00 -40.83
CA PRO A 513 18.00 -11.94 -39.73
C PRO A 513 17.90 -11.22 -38.38
N LEU A 514 17.24 -11.85 -37.40
CA LEU A 514 17.15 -11.33 -36.03
C LEU A 514 18.44 -11.53 -35.23
N VAL A 515 19.20 -12.58 -35.54
CA VAL A 515 20.47 -12.90 -34.86
C VAL A 515 21.53 -13.30 -35.87
N GLY A 516 22.79 -13.07 -35.49
CA GLY A 516 23.98 -13.56 -36.16
C GLY A 516 24.74 -14.57 -35.31
N ARG A 517 25.91 -14.96 -35.80
CA ARG A 517 26.88 -15.77 -35.04
C ARG A 517 28.28 -15.24 -35.26
N MET A 518 29.13 -15.38 -34.25
CA MET A 518 30.56 -15.09 -34.36
C MET A 518 31.38 -16.14 -33.62
N VAL A 519 32.64 -16.27 -34.00
CA VAL A 519 33.62 -17.05 -33.23
C VAL A 519 33.92 -16.32 -31.93
N ALA A 520 33.77 -17.01 -30.80
CA ALA A 520 34.11 -16.47 -29.49
C ALA A 520 35.63 -16.31 -29.34
N THR A 521 36.04 -15.23 -28.69
CA THR A 521 37.46 -14.91 -28.45
C THR A 521 37.73 -14.61 -26.99
N HIS A 522 38.93 -14.94 -26.54
CA HIS A 522 39.48 -14.62 -25.23
C HIS A 522 40.58 -13.58 -25.40
N LYS A 523 40.49 -12.47 -24.67
CA LYS A 523 41.49 -11.39 -24.69
C LYS A 523 42.55 -11.67 -23.63
N GLU A 524 43.79 -11.87 -24.06
CA GLU A 524 44.96 -11.92 -23.18
C GLU A 524 45.75 -10.62 -23.32
N THR A 525 46.13 -10.00 -22.20
CA THR A 525 47.00 -8.81 -22.22
C THR A 525 48.40 -9.21 -21.77
N ARG A 526 49.37 -9.23 -22.70
CA ARG A 526 50.79 -9.47 -22.41
C ARG A 526 51.55 -8.15 -22.51
N GLY A 527 51.83 -7.53 -21.37
CA GLY A 527 52.40 -6.18 -21.33
C GLY A 527 51.41 -5.15 -21.87
N ASN A 528 51.75 -4.49 -22.99
CA ASN A 528 50.89 -3.49 -23.66
C ASN A 528 50.20 -4.03 -24.92
N VAL A 529 50.33 -5.33 -25.21
CA VAL A 529 49.73 -5.96 -26.39
C VAL A 529 48.52 -6.79 -25.96
N VAL A 530 47.37 -6.54 -26.60
CA VAL A 530 46.17 -7.35 -26.45
C VAL A 530 46.15 -8.39 -27.57
N ILE A 531 46.18 -9.65 -27.19
CA ILE A 531 46.12 -10.81 -28.09
C ILE A 531 44.70 -11.39 -27.99
N ASN A 532 44.05 -11.60 -29.14
CA ASN A 532 42.74 -12.24 -29.20
C ASN A 532 42.92 -13.70 -29.59
N HIS A 533 42.70 -14.60 -28.63
CA HIS A 533 42.72 -16.04 -28.87
C HIS A 533 41.34 -16.52 -29.28
N GLN A 534 41.26 -17.38 -30.29
CA GLN A 534 40.03 -18.10 -30.58
C GLN A 534 39.73 -19.08 -29.44
N ILE A 535 38.49 -19.08 -28.96
CA ILE A 535 38.04 -20.08 -28.00
C ILE A 535 37.64 -21.34 -28.76
N LEU A 536 38.24 -22.45 -28.37
CA LEU A 536 37.97 -23.76 -28.94
C LEU A 536 37.29 -24.65 -27.90
N TRP A 537 36.56 -25.64 -28.38
CA TRP A 537 36.04 -26.73 -27.57
C TRP A 537 36.41 -28.08 -28.18
N ALA A 538 36.61 -29.07 -27.31
CA ALA A 538 36.89 -30.45 -27.66
C ALA A 538 36.23 -31.40 -26.65
N THR A 539 36.25 -32.69 -26.94
CA THR A 539 35.76 -33.73 -26.03
C THR A 539 36.94 -34.56 -25.54
N GLU A 540 37.13 -34.63 -24.24
CA GLU A 540 38.14 -35.49 -23.60
C GLU A 540 37.81 -36.98 -23.81
N PRO A 541 38.78 -37.91 -23.66
CA PRO A 541 38.54 -39.36 -23.69
C PRO A 541 37.46 -39.83 -22.71
N SER A 542 37.23 -39.07 -21.63
CA SER A 542 36.15 -39.28 -20.66
C SER A 542 34.75 -39.01 -21.21
N GLY A 543 34.63 -38.36 -22.37
CA GLY A 543 33.38 -37.86 -22.95
C GLY A 543 33.00 -36.45 -22.47
N LYS A 544 33.75 -35.86 -21.55
CA LYS A 544 33.52 -34.50 -21.06
C LYS A 544 33.90 -33.46 -22.12
N LYS A 545 33.05 -32.46 -22.35
CA LYS A 545 33.41 -31.31 -23.19
C LYS A 545 34.24 -30.32 -22.39
N VAL A 546 35.30 -29.82 -23.00
CA VAL A 546 36.20 -28.81 -22.42
C VAL A 546 36.33 -27.64 -23.38
N MET A 547 36.54 -26.44 -22.83
CA MET A 547 36.70 -25.19 -23.60
C MET A 547 37.99 -24.52 -23.16
N GLY A 548 38.76 -24.01 -24.12
CA GLY A 548 40.07 -23.42 -23.86
C GLY A 548 40.56 -22.55 -25.01
N ILE A 549 41.82 -22.12 -24.90
CA ILE A 549 42.59 -21.48 -25.97
C ILE A 549 43.81 -22.35 -26.28
N LEU A 550 44.39 -22.18 -27.47
CA LEU A 550 45.69 -22.78 -27.76
C LEU A 550 46.78 -21.93 -27.13
N ASP A 551 47.69 -22.60 -26.42
CA ASP A 551 48.94 -22.00 -25.96
C ASP A 551 49.99 -21.93 -27.09
N ASP A 552 51.19 -21.44 -26.76
CA ASP A 552 52.28 -21.30 -27.73
C ASP A 552 52.81 -22.66 -28.24
N ALA A 553 52.53 -23.77 -27.54
CA ALA A 553 52.88 -25.13 -27.94
C ALA A 553 51.78 -25.80 -28.79
N GLY A 554 50.63 -25.15 -28.95
CA GLY A 554 49.47 -25.69 -29.67
C GLY A 554 48.61 -26.62 -28.82
N ASP A 555 48.79 -26.64 -27.50
CA ASP A 555 47.98 -27.41 -26.57
C ASP A 555 46.72 -26.62 -26.17
N LEU A 556 45.58 -27.33 -26.01
CA LEU A 556 44.35 -26.70 -25.52
C LEU A 556 44.42 -26.53 -24.00
N ILE A 557 44.38 -25.29 -23.53
CA ILE A 557 44.50 -24.95 -22.12
C ILE A 557 43.31 -24.11 -21.61
N ASP A 558 43.00 -24.22 -20.33
CA ASP A 558 42.20 -23.24 -19.61
C ASP A 558 43.06 -22.00 -19.30
N PRO A 559 42.76 -20.82 -19.87
CA PRO A 559 43.56 -19.62 -19.63
C PRO A 559 43.50 -19.12 -18.18
N ALA A 560 42.48 -19.49 -17.40
CA ALA A 560 42.36 -19.04 -16.02
C ALA A 560 43.23 -19.85 -15.06
N THR A 561 43.40 -21.15 -15.33
CA THR A 561 44.12 -22.08 -14.43
C THR A 561 45.45 -22.58 -14.99
N GLY A 562 45.68 -22.42 -16.30
CA GLY A 562 46.80 -23.03 -17.02
C GLY A 562 46.66 -24.55 -17.17
N LEU A 563 45.49 -25.13 -16.85
CA LEU A 563 45.27 -26.56 -16.97
C LEU A 563 45.25 -26.96 -18.45
N LYS A 564 46.17 -27.85 -18.82
CA LYS A 564 46.17 -28.51 -20.13
C LYS A 564 45.14 -29.63 -20.17
N TYR A 565 44.31 -29.63 -21.20
CA TYR A 565 43.33 -30.69 -21.44
C TYR A 565 43.94 -31.84 -22.24
N ASP A 566 43.56 -33.08 -21.90
CA ASP A 566 43.96 -34.28 -22.64
C ASP A 566 43.00 -34.49 -23.82
N VAL A 567 43.23 -33.75 -24.91
CA VAL A 567 42.40 -33.78 -26.12
C VAL A 567 43.26 -33.81 -27.38
N ASP A 568 42.74 -34.45 -28.43
CA ASP A 568 43.29 -34.29 -29.77
C ASP A 568 42.89 -32.91 -30.32
N VAL A 569 43.82 -31.96 -30.28
CA VAL A 569 43.62 -30.58 -30.73
C VAL A 569 43.20 -30.51 -32.21
N THR A 570 43.52 -31.50 -33.04
CA THR A 570 43.08 -31.53 -34.44
C THR A 570 41.58 -31.74 -34.59
N THR A 571 40.91 -32.24 -33.54
CA THR A 571 39.45 -32.40 -33.48
C THR A 571 38.75 -31.21 -32.82
N ALA A 572 39.51 -30.26 -32.25
CA ALA A 572 38.96 -29.09 -31.59
C ALA A 572 38.22 -28.19 -32.58
N ARG A 573 37.10 -27.61 -32.11
CA ARG A 573 36.22 -26.77 -32.93
C ARG A 573 36.12 -25.38 -32.32
N ALA A 574 36.00 -24.37 -33.17
CA ALA A 574 35.66 -23.02 -32.75
C ALA A 574 34.36 -23.01 -31.95
N VAL A 575 34.34 -22.32 -30.81
CA VAL A 575 33.07 -21.99 -30.16
C VAL A 575 32.44 -20.81 -30.89
N GLU A 576 31.26 -21.03 -31.48
CA GLU A 576 30.43 -19.95 -32.01
C GLU A 576 29.45 -19.47 -30.93
N ILE A 577 29.21 -18.16 -30.87
CA ILE A 577 28.23 -17.52 -29.98
C ILE A 577 27.22 -16.70 -30.78
N LEU A 578 26.03 -16.52 -30.23
CA LEU A 578 24.99 -15.66 -30.78
C LEU A 578 25.38 -14.18 -30.70
N THR A 579 25.05 -13.46 -31.76
CA THR A 579 25.16 -12.00 -31.84
C THR A 579 23.85 -11.39 -32.30
N ASP A 580 23.71 -10.09 -32.12
CA ASP A 580 22.73 -9.30 -32.86
C ASP A 580 23.07 -9.29 -34.36
N PRO A 581 22.21 -8.69 -35.22
CA PRO A 581 22.47 -8.60 -36.66
C PRO A 581 23.70 -7.77 -37.03
N HIS A 582 24.24 -6.97 -36.10
CA HIS A 582 25.43 -6.15 -36.29
C HIS A 582 26.72 -6.85 -35.87
N GLY A 583 26.64 -8.09 -35.37
CA GLY A 583 27.80 -8.84 -34.90
C GLY A 583 28.18 -8.53 -33.44
N THR A 584 27.33 -7.82 -32.71
CA THR A 584 27.51 -7.55 -31.28
C THR A 584 27.05 -8.75 -30.47
N LYS A 585 27.90 -9.22 -29.56
CA LYS A 585 27.58 -10.30 -28.63
C LYS A 585 26.30 -9.98 -27.83
N ILE A 586 25.35 -10.92 -27.81
CA ILE A 586 24.14 -10.79 -26.98
C ILE A 586 24.49 -11.18 -25.53
N LEU A 587 24.27 -10.25 -24.61
CA LEU A 587 24.52 -10.39 -23.18
C LEU A 587 23.25 -10.71 -22.38
N PRO A 588 23.37 -11.17 -21.12
CA PRO A 588 22.22 -11.28 -20.22
C PRO A 588 21.57 -9.91 -19.98
N ASP A 589 20.24 -9.89 -19.91
CA ASP A 589 19.42 -8.74 -19.59
C ASP A 589 19.10 -8.65 -18.07
N TYR A 590 18.52 -7.53 -17.65
CA TYR A 590 18.06 -7.29 -16.30
C TYR A 590 16.59 -7.69 -16.15
N ASP A 591 16.37 -8.93 -15.73
CA ASP A 591 15.02 -9.42 -15.47
C ASP A 591 14.36 -8.65 -14.30
N THR A 592 13.26 -7.97 -14.59
CA THR A 592 12.39 -7.41 -13.55
C THR A 592 11.65 -8.54 -12.83
N PHE A 593 11.67 -8.51 -11.51
CA PHE A 593 10.92 -9.44 -10.67
C PHE A 593 9.49 -8.97 -10.43
N ALA A 594 9.32 -7.70 -10.08
CA ALA A 594 8.03 -7.04 -9.88
C ALA A 594 8.20 -5.52 -9.97
N VAL A 595 7.20 -4.82 -10.45
CA VAL A 595 7.13 -3.35 -10.37
C VAL A 595 5.85 -2.97 -9.66
N GLY A 596 5.95 -2.03 -8.71
CA GLY A 596 4.76 -1.53 -8.05
C GLY A 596 4.74 -0.03 -7.81
N SER A 597 3.53 0.53 -7.76
CA SER A 597 3.31 1.98 -7.72
C SER A 597 2.06 2.32 -6.90
N LYS A 598 2.07 3.47 -6.20
CA LYS A 598 0.88 4.00 -5.51
C LYS A 598 -0.13 4.59 -6.49
N SER A 599 0.40 5.26 -7.50
CA SER A 599 -0.35 5.66 -8.67
C SER A 599 -0.61 4.38 -9.48
N ILE A 600 -1.87 3.95 -9.52
CA ILE A 600 -2.40 3.61 -10.85
C ILE A 600 -2.25 4.92 -11.61
N SER A 601 -1.67 4.96 -12.81
CA SER A 601 -1.82 6.15 -13.65
C SER A 601 -3.31 6.50 -13.63
N GLY A 602 -3.69 7.56 -12.91
CA GLY A 602 -5.09 7.91 -12.63
C GLY A 602 -5.86 8.20 -13.92
N ASP A 603 -5.13 8.40 -15.00
CA ASP A 603 -5.58 8.59 -16.36
C ASP A 603 -5.21 7.38 -17.22
N GLY A 604 -5.65 6.17 -16.82
CA GLY A 604 -5.31 4.91 -17.51
C GLY A 604 -5.26 5.10 -19.04
N VAL A 605 -4.18 4.63 -19.65
CA VAL A 605 -3.81 4.99 -21.02
C VAL A 605 -4.99 4.75 -21.94
N ARG A 606 -5.38 5.80 -22.65
CA ARG A 606 -6.44 5.71 -23.63
C ARG A 606 -5.85 5.33 -24.97
N THR A 607 -6.53 4.47 -25.72
CA THR A 607 -6.27 4.31 -27.15
C THR A 607 -6.32 5.68 -27.84
N ALA A 608 -5.87 5.78 -29.09
CA ALA A 608 -6.08 7.00 -29.89
C ALA A 608 -7.58 7.38 -30.02
N SER A 609 -8.50 6.44 -29.78
CA SER A 609 -9.96 6.65 -29.73
C SER A 609 -10.50 7.06 -28.35
N GLY A 610 -9.68 7.18 -27.32
CA GLY A 610 -10.11 7.60 -25.98
C GLY A 610 -10.55 6.45 -25.05
N GLU A 611 -10.45 5.19 -25.46
CA GLU A 611 -10.84 4.03 -24.65
C GLU A 611 -9.73 3.65 -23.67
N LEU A 612 -10.08 3.46 -22.40
CA LEU A 612 -9.14 2.92 -21.40
C LEU A 612 -8.61 1.56 -21.87
N ILE A 613 -7.31 1.47 -22.13
CA ILE A 613 -6.61 0.21 -22.36
C ILE A 613 -6.67 -0.57 -21.04
N ASP A 614 -7.17 -1.80 -21.12
CA ASP A 614 -7.28 -2.70 -19.98
C ASP A 614 -5.90 -2.93 -19.37
N GLU A 615 -5.74 -2.59 -18.09
CA GLU A 615 -4.50 -2.77 -17.31
C GLU A 615 -4.28 -4.23 -16.88
N THR A 616 -5.10 -5.15 -17.40
CA THR A 616 -4.85 -6.58 -17.26
C THR A 616 -3.54 -6.94 -17.92
N THR A 617 -2.82 -7.88 -17.30
CA THR A 617 -1.61 -8.44 -17.88
C THR A 617 -1.97 -9.04 -19.24
N VAL A 618 -1.51 -8.40 -20.30
CA VAL A 618 -1.68 -8.90 -21.67
C VAL A 618 -0.40 -9.56 -22.12
N SER A 619 -0.53 -10.68 -22.82
CA SER A 619 0.61 -11.28 -23.51
C SER A 619 0.89 -10.47 -24.77
N VAL A 620 2.00 -9.74 -24.78
CA VAL A 620 2.46 -8.97 -25.94
C VAL A 620 3.57 -9.75 -26.62
N THR A 621 3.44 -10.00 -27.93
CA THR A 621 4.47 -10.67 -28.72
C THR A 621 5.81 -9.93 -28.57
N GLY A 622 6.86 -10.66 -28.20
CA GLY A 622 8.20 -10.11 -27.96
C GLY A 622 8.44 -9.50 -26.58
N LEU A 623 7.40 -9.22 -25.77
CA LEU A 623 7.54 -8.68 -24.40
C LEU A 623 6.98 -9.61 -23.31
N GLY A 624 6.25 -10.66 -23.71
CA GLY A 624 5.61 -11.60 -22.80
C GLY A 624 4.41 -11.01 -22.07
N ASN A 625 4.10 -11.59 -20.92
CA ASN A 625 3.03 -11.11 -20.02
C ASN A 625 3.49 -9.80 -19.37
N ILE A 626 2.91 -8.68 -19.80
CA ILE A 626 3.30 -7.35 -19.34
C ILE A 626 2.05 -6.51 -19.08
N ASP A 627 2.01 -5.83 -17.93
CA ASP A 627 1.02 -4.79 -17.66
C ASP A 627 1.62 -3.41 -17.98
N ARG A 628 0.78 -2.38 -17.98
CA ARG A 628 1.23 -1.03 -18.35
C ARG A 628 2.35 -0.50 -17.46
N ARG A 629 2.29 -0.77 -16.15
CA ARG A 629 3.30 -0.33 -15.18
C ARG A 629 4.67 -0.92 -15.48
N ASN A 630 4.72 -2.21 -15.80
CA ASN A 630 5.95 -2.89 -16.19
C ASN A 630 6.48 -2.32 -17.51
N LEU A 631 5.61 -2.06 -18.48
CA LEU A 631 6.01 -1.48 -19.76
C LEU A 631 6.61 -0.07 -19.60
N ASP A 632 5.95 0.79 -18.82
CA ASP A 632 6.43 2.15 -18.53
C ASP A 632 7.75 2.12 -17.76
N ALA A 633 7.84 1.30 -16.70
CA ALA A 633 9.07 1.16 -15.93
C ALA A 633 10.24 0.61 -16.78
N MET A 634 10.00 -0.40 -17.63
CA MET A 634 10.99 -0.93 -18.56
C MET A 634 11.52 0.17 -19.49
N THR A 635 10.60 0.93 -20.10
CA THR A 635 10.93 2.02 -21.02
C THR A 635 11.73 3.11 -20.31
N ASP A 636 11.28 3.54 -19.13
CA ASP A 636 11.93 4.57 -18.34
C ASP A 636 13.32 4.14 -17.84
N ILE A 637 13.47 2.88 -17.41
CA ILE A 637 14.77 2.32 -17.01
C ILE A 637 15.75 2.36 -18.18
N ASN A 638 15.38 1.84 -19.35
CA ASN A 638 16.27 1.84 -20.52
C ASN A 638 16.64 3.28 -20.93
N ASN A 639 15.67 4.19 -21.01
CA ASN A 639 15.92 5.60 -21.33
C ASN A 639 16.84 6.28 -20.31
N GLU A 640 16.61 6.04 -19.02
CA GLU A 640 17.41 6.64 -17.95
C GLU A 640 18.84 6.10 -17.93
N ILE A 641 19.04 4.82 -18.26
CA ILE A 641 20.38 4.23 -18.41
C ILE A 641 21.12 4.87 -19.58
N ILE A 642 20.46 5.05 -20.73
CA ILE A 642 21.05 5.75 -21.88
C ILE A 642 21.43 7.18 -21.48
N ARG A 643 20.55 7.89 -20.79
CA ARG A 643 20.80 9.26 -20.32
C ARG A 643 21.96 9.34 -19.33
N THR A 644 22.05 8.38 -18.41
CA THR A 644 23.05 8.38 -17.33
C THR A 644 24.43 7.96 -17.83
N THR A 645 24.49 6.99 -18.75
CA THR A 645 25.76 6.37 -19.18
C THR A 645 26.24 6.82 -20.55
N GLY A 646 25.35 7.36 -21.39
CA GLY A 646 25.59 7.63 -22.80
C GLY A 646 25.60 6.38 -23.69
N VAL A 647 25.40 5.19 -23.13
CA VAL A 647 25.44 3.92 -23.85
C VAL A 647 24.06 3.54 -24.35
N LYS A 648 23.96 3.12 -25.61
CA LYS A 648 22.71 2.73 -26.27
C LYS A 648 22.45 1.23 -26.11
N GLY A 649 21.18 0.85 -26.21
CA GLY A 649 20.72 -0.54 -26.12
C GLY A 649 19.78 -0.75 -24.93
N ASP A 650 18.79 -1.60 -25.12
CA ASP A 650 17.84 -1.96 -24.08
C ASP A 650 18.44 -3.04 -23.18
N LEU A 651 18.28 -2.88 -21.87
CA LEU A 651 18.78 -3.81 -20.85
C LEU A 651 17.64 -4.53 -20.11
N VAL A 652 16.40 -4.02 -20.20
CA VAL A 652 15.19 -4.69 -19.71
C VAL A 652 14.27 -4.89 -20.91
N HIS A 653 13.81 -6.12 -21.17
CA HIS A 653 13.10 -6.47 -22.42
C HIS A 653 11.66 -6.94 -22.25
N HIS A 654 11.22 -7.24 -21.04
CA HIS A 654 9.95 -7.93 -20.85
C HIS A 654 9.29 -7.59 -19.53
N GLY A 655 8.04 -8.03 -19.40
CA GLY A 655 7.27 -7.90 -18.17
C GLY A 655 7.90 -8.63 -16.99
N ALA A 656 7.43 -8.27 -15.79
CA ALA A 656 8.00 -8.75 -14.56
C ALA A 656 7.70 -10.22 -14.27
N ALA A 657 8.66 -10.89 -13.61
CA ALA A 657 8.63 -12.32 -13.35
C ALA A 657 7.54 -12.77 -12.38
N ASN A 658 6.93 -11.86 -11.61
CA ASN A 658 5.74 -12.17 -10.81
C ASN A 658 4.51 -12.53 -11.65
N ALA A 659 4.58 -12.39 -12.98
CA ALA A 659 3.60 -12.92 -13.92
C ALA A 659 4.03 -14.24 -14.60
N TRP A 660 5.12 -14.87 -14.15
CA TRP A 660 5.69 -16.09 -14.76
C TRP A 660 5.48 -17.33 -13.89
N ILE A 661 5.54 -18.51 -14.52
CA ILE A 661 5.29 -19.78 -13.84
C ILE A 661 6.45 -20.14 -12.90
N GLU A 662 7.68 -19.76 -13.25
CA GLU A 662 8.89 -20.01 -12.49
C GLU A 662 8.84 -19.32 -11.12
N PRO A 663 9.18 -20.03 -10.03
CA PRO A 663 9.20 -19.44 -8.70
C PRO A 663 10.31 -18.39 -8.58
N PRO A 664 10.24 -17.50 -7.56
CA PRO A 664 11.28 -16.51 -7.32
C PRO A 664 12.65 -17.13 -7.09
N ASP A 665 13.68 -16.45 -7.59
CA ASP A 665 15.08 -16.69 -7.33
C ASP A 665 15.69 -15.58 -6.47
N TYR A 666 16.77 -15.91 -5.76
CA TYR A 666 17.33 -15.06 -4.71
C TYR A 666 18.83 -14.80 -4.91
N PRO A 667 19.34 -13.64 -4.47
CA PRO A 667 18.60 -12.57 -3.80
C PRO A 667 17.83 -11.63 -4.76
N ILE A 668 16.66 -11.15 -4.34
CA ILE A 668 15.85 -10.16 -5.07
C ILE A 668 16.30 -8.77 -4.64
N THR A 669 16.68 -7.91 -5.60
CA THR A 669 17.04 -6.52 -5.30
C THR A 669 15.81 -5.64 -5.39
N VAL A 670 15.51 -4.89 -4.33
CA VAL A 670 14.36 -3.97 -4.29
C VAL A 670 14.87 -2.53 -4.23
N ILE A 671 14.49 -1.74 -5.23
CA ILE A 671 14.81 -0.34 -5.41
C ILE A 671 13.52 0.45 -5.13
N MET A 672 13.56 1.34 -4.16
CA MET A 672 12.41 2.13 -3.71
C MET A 672 12.69 3.63 -3.90
N PRO A 673 11.63 4.47 -3.90
CA PRO A 673 11.80 5.91 -3.78
C PRO A 673 12.60 6.27 -2.52
N GLY A 674 13.22 7.44 -2.53
CA GLY A 674 14.17 7.93 -1.53
C GLY A 674 15.57 7.31 -1.68
N ASN A 675 15.92 6.80 -2.87
CA ASN A 675 17.19 6.09 -3.14
C ASN A 675 17.45 4.89 -2.20
N LYS A 676 16.39 4.25 -1.70
CA LYS A 676 16.51 3.12 -0.79
C LYS A 676 16.63 1.83 -1.59
N VAL A 677 17.69 1.07 -1.33
CA VAL A 677 17.93 -0.25 -1.95
C VAL A 677 18.07 -1.29 -0.85
N ILE A 678 17.34 -2.39 -0.95
CA ILE A 678 17.49 -3.57 -0.09
C ILE A 678 17.66 -4.82 -0.95
N SER A 679 18.25 -5.87 -0.36
CA SER A 679 18.42 -7.17 -0.99
C SER A 679 17.68 -8.21 -0.16
N ILE A 680 16.73 -8.92 -0.77
CA ILE A 680 15.90 -9.93 -0.11
C ILE A 680 16.50 -11.30 -0.39
N PRO A 681 17.01 -12.01 0.64
CA PRO A 681 17.60 -13.31 0.49
C PRO A 681 16.51 -14.37 0.43
N GLU A 682 16.93 -15.59 0.17
CA GLU A 682 16.07 -16.75 0.33
C GLU A 682 15.61 -16.91 1.79
N GLY A 683 14.34 -17.25 1.98
CA GLY A 683 13.76 -17.60 3.26
C GLY A 683 14.28 -18.94 3.83
N PRO A 684 13.84 -19.34 5.02
CA PRO A 684 14.17 -20.64 5.59
C PRO A 684 13.66 -21.78 4.69
N ALA A 685 14.26 -22.97 4.80
CA ALA A 685 13.89 -24.13 3.97
C ALA A 685 12.40 -24.50 4.05
N SER A 686 11.73 -24.23 5.18
CA SER A 686 10.29 -24.44 5.38
C SER A 686 9.41 -23.49 4.55
N ASN A 687 9.92 -22.30 4.21
CA ASN A 687 9.25 -21.33 3.36
C ASN A 687 10.31 -20.42 2.70
N ARG A 688 10.85 -20.87 1.56
CA ARG A 688 11.89 -20.14 0.80
C ARG A 688 11.41 -18.76 0.35
N ALA A 689 10.09 -18.57 0.19
CA ALA A 689 9.47 -17.32 -0.21
C ALA A 689 9.07 -16.38 0.93
N MET A 690 9.34 -16.76 2.18
CA MET A 690 8.85 -16.02 3.34
C MET A 690 9.19 -14.52 3.29
N TRP A 691 10.44 -14.15 3.00
CA TRP A 691 10.84 -12.74 3.02
C TRP A 691 10.26 -11.92 1.88
N ILE A 692 10.13 -12.52 0.68
CA ILE A 692 9.51 -11.81 -0.44
C ILE A 692 7.99 -11.69 -0.27
N GLN A 693 7.34 -12.67 0.39
CA GLN A 693 5.94 -12.58 0.80
C GLN A 693 5.72 -11.42 1.79
N GLU A 694 6.60 -11.26 2.77
CA GLU A 694 6.54 -10.14 3.72
C GLU A 694 6.75 -8.80 3.03
N GLU A 695 7.69 -8.71 2.08
CA GLU A 695 7.91 -7.48 1.33
C GLU A 695 6.72 -7.14 0.43
N PHE A 696 6.14 -8.10 -0.29
CA PHE A 696 4.93 -7.89 -1.09
C PHE A 696 3.79 -7.38 -0.20
N HIS A 697 3.61 -7.98 0.98
CA HIS A 697 2.63 -7.51 1.94
C HIS A 697 2.93 -6.10 2.42
N ARG A 698 4.18 -5.80 2.80
CA ARG A 698 4.61 -4.46 3.23
C ARG A 698 4.33 -3.40 2.17
N GLN A 699 4.69 -3.68 0.93
CA GLN A 699 4.49 -2.73 -0.18
C GLN A 699 3.01 -2.54 -0.50
N THR A 700 2.21 -3.59 -0.42
CA THR A 700 0.75 -3.50 -0.58
C THR A 700 0.12 -2.66 0.53
N GLN A 701 0.57 -2.82 1.79
CA GLN A 701 0.14 -1.96 2.91
C GLN A 701 0.55 -0.49 2.75
N LEU A 702 1.66 -0.23 2.05
CA LEU A 702 2.07 1.13 1.69
C LEU A 702 1.26 1.73 0.52
N GLY A 703 0.26 0.99 0.02
CA GLY A 703 -0.63 1.41 -1.07
C GLY A 703 -0.08 1.12 -2.47
N ASN A 704 1.08 0.46 -2.59
CA ASN A 704 1.60 0.09 -3.89
C ASN A 704 0.84 -1.11 -4.48
N LYS A 705 0.50 -1.02 -5.77
CA LYS A 705 -0.11 -2.12 -6.54
C LYS A 705 0.95 -2.77 -7.43
N GLY A 706 0.68 -3.96 -7.97
CA GLY A 706 1.61 -4.69 -8.85
C GLY A 706 2.34 -5.86 -8.18
N PHE A 707 2.19 -6.02 -6.86
CA PHE A 707 2.78 -7.11 -6.07
C PHE A 707 1.85 -8.32 -5.96
N ILE A 708 1.44 -8.86 -7.10
CA ILE A 708 0.59 -10.05 -7.18
C ILE A 708 1.47 -11.22 -7.62
N PRO A 709 1.60 -12.31 -6.85
CA PRO A 709 2.38 -13.47 -7.25
C PRO A 709 1.65 -14.25 -8.35
N HIS A 710 2.41 -14.98 -9.15
CA HIS A 710 1.82 -15.88 -10.12
C HIS A 710 1.12 -17.06 -9.39
N PRO A 711 -0.09 -17.48 -9.83
CA PRO A 711 -0.84 -18.53 -9.12
C PRO A 711 -0.10 -19.87 -8.98
N SER A 712 0.78 -20.22 -9.92
CA SER A 712 1.57 -21.47 -9.87
C SER A 712 2.56 -21.53 -8.71
N TRP A 713 2.88 -20.40 -8.08
CA TRP A 713 3.80 -20.38 -6.94
C TRP A 713 3.17 -20.99 -5.68
N GLY A 714 1.86 -21.25 -5.69
CA GLY A 714 1.16 -21.88 -4.57
C GLY A 714 1.15 -21.04 -3.30
N TRP A 715 1.32 -19.73 -3.42
CA TRP A 715 1.21 -18.82 -2.27
C TRP A 715 -0.24 -18.81 -1.78
N PRO A 716 -0.48 -18.69 -0.46
CA PRO A 716 -1.83 -18.51 0.07
C PRO A 716 -2.52 -17.30 -0.57
N GLU A 717 -3.86 -17.27 -0.55
CA GLU A 717 -4.59 -16.08 -0.98
C GLU A 717 -4.17 -14.86 -0.15
N TYR A 718 -4.00 -13.71 -0.81
CA TYR A 718 -3.60 -12.49 -0.14
C TYR A 718 -4.66 -12.05 0.86
N ASP A 719 -4.24 -11.91 2.12
CA ASP A 719 -5.05 -11.37 3.19
C ASP A 719 -4.60 -9.94 3.51
N PRO A 720 -5.47 -8.91 3.45
CA PRO A 720 -5.08 -7.55 3.79
C PRO A 720 -4.52 -7.42 5.21
N ARG A 721 -4.83 -8.34 6.13
CA ARG A 721 -4.33 -8.33 7.50
C ARG A 721 -3.07 -9.15 7.70
N PHE A 722 -2.92 -10.25 7.00
CA PHE A 722 -1.82 -11.19 7.25
C PHE A 722 -0.86 -11.37 6.07
N GLY A 723 -1.17 -10.81 4.91
CA GLY A 723 -0.43 -11.05 3.67
C GLY A 723 -0.64 -12.48 3.16
N TYR A 724 0.43 -13.08 2.62
CA TYR A 724 0.42 -14.41 2.03
C TYR A 724 0.66 -15.52 3.07
N LYS A 725 -0.16 -15.57 4.13
CA LYS A 725 -0.02 -16.53 5.24
C LYS A 725 -1.03 -17.67 5.14
N THR A 726 -0.59 -18.87 5.49
CA THR A 726 -1.46 -20.04 5.64
C THR A 726 -2.41 -19.88 6.82
N GLN A 727 -3.51 -20.64 6.86
CA GLN A 727 -4.46 -20.58 7.98
C GLN A 727 -3.81 -20.90 9.34
N ALA A 728 -2.84 -21.82 9.37
CA ALA A 728 -2.08 -22.14 10.58
C ALA A 728 -1.22 -20.95 11.06
N GLU A 729 -0.54 -20.26 10.15
CA GLU A 729 0.23 -19.06 10.48
C GLU A 729 -0.69 -17.92 10.95
N LYS A 730 -1.83 -17.72 10.28
CA LYS A 730 -2.85 -16.73 10.70
C LYS A 730 -3.32 -17.02 12.13
N ALA A 731 -3.59 -18.27 12.48
CA ALA A 731 -3.99 -18.65 13.84
C ALA A 731 -2.93 -18.29 14.90
N VAL A 732 -1.65 -18.55 14.62
CA VAL A 732 -0.53 -18.19 15.51
C VAL A 732 -0.39 -16.66 15.66
N MET A 733 -0.72 -15.90 14.62
CA MET A 733 -0.71 -14.43 14.62
C MET A 733 -1.96 -13.80 15.26
N GLY A 734 -2.79 -14.60 15.96
CA GLY A 734 -4.02 -14.12 16.61
C GLY A 734 -5.19 -13.92 15.64
N GLY A 735 -5.17 -14.60 14.49
CA GLY A 735 -6.22 -14.65 13.48
C GLY A 735 -7.16 -15.85 13.59
N GLY A 736 -7.08 -16.63 14.67
CA GLY A 736 -8.07 -17.68 14.94
C GLY A 736 -9.44 -17.08 15.18
N GLN A 737 -10.43 -17.48 14.37
CA GLN A 737 -11.85 -17.18 14.57
C GLN A 737 -12.37 -17.72 15.90
#